data_AF-A0A7K7B6D0-F1
#
_entry.id   AF-A0A7K7B6D0-F1
#
_cell.length_a   1.000
_cell.length_b   1.000
_cell.length_c   1.000
_cell.angle_alpha   90.00
_cell.angle_beta   90.00
_cell.angle_gamma   90.00
#
_symmetry.space_group_name_H-M   'P 1'
#
loop_
_entity.id
_entity.type
_entity.pdbx_description
1 polymer ?
#
loop_
_entity_poly.entity_id
_entity_poly.type
_entity_poly.pdbx_seq_one_letter_code
_entity_poly.pdbx_strand_id
1 'polypeptide(L)'
;MGTLFSWGVLLASSLRFLAVCAGKDAAASCPPQCLCEEDGVMLSVDCSELGLSEVPGSLSPLTAYLDLSMNNISQLQPRTLHHLRFLEELRLSGNQISRIPGEAFSGLYSLKILMLQNNQLSRIPAEALRELPNLQSLRLDANLISVVPEKSFEGLLSLRHLWLDDNALTEIPVRALNHLPALQAMTLALNQIWHIPDYAFQNLSSLVVLDLNYNELLEFPGAIRTLGRLQELGFHNNNIKAIPENAFVGNPLLQTIHFYDNPIQFVGQSAFQYLPKLHTLSLNGATDIREFPDLKGTTSLEVLTLTRAGIHLLPRGMCQQLPSLRVLELSHNQIEELPSFHRCQRLEELGLQHNKIHEIRADTFGQLKALRSIDLSWNYIQFIHPEAFVTLHSLTKLDLTDNQLVTLPLNGLGGLTHLKLQGNPSLSEPFSKESFPKMRVLEVPYAYQCCAYGSCSSFFKVSNQWEAEDMSPEEEDPHKRTVELFPGHTENHYDLDTDDLQLDLEESKLHPTTQCTPSPGPFKPCDHLFESWIIRLGVWVIVVVSVLCNALVIVAVFASPSYLSPVKFVIGSIAGANMLTGIYCSMLALVDSLTYGHFASYGARWESGVGCRVTGFLSVLASEAAIFLLTLAAVQCSVSVSCVRGYGKLPTLGKVKAAALCCLLLSSAAAALPLFSVGEYGASPLCLPYPIPDGKPATLGFTVALVMTNMLCFLTITGTYIRLYCNLLKGEFSAVWDCAMVKHVAWLIFTNCLLYCPVAFLTFSSMLNLFLITPEVIKSILLVVLPLPACLNPLLYLLFNPHFRDDLRLLRHKGQDKGSYTQSCRVEDMEKSSYDSTQALMSFSDIDHIFETPDSLVVHPILDSYSFPSMTLVPCQQ
;
A
#
# COMPACT_ATOMS: atom_id res chain seq x y z
N MET A 1 -105.59 22.53 -30.62
CA MET A 1 -105.13 22.83 -29.25
C MET A 1 -104.51 21.57 -28.69
N GLY A 2 -103.40 21.66 -27.94
CA GLY A 2 -102.65 20.50 -27.43
C GLY A 2 -101.82 19.81 -28.52
N THR A 3 -100.49 19.67 -28.50
CA THR A 3 -99.42 20.06 -27.56
C THR A 3 -99.44 19.46 -26.14
N LEU A 4 -98.25 19.05 -25.68
CA LEU A 4 -97.93 18.57 -24.33
C LEU A 4 -98.53 17.20 -23.91
N PHE A 5 -97.92 16.10 -24.38
CA PHE A 5 -97.22 15.12 -23.51
C PHE A 5 -96.44 14.05 -24.31
N SER A 6 -95.65 14.46 -25.31
CA SER A 6 -94.96 13.53 -26.25
C SER A 6 -93.42 13.52 -26.17
N TRP A 7 -92.85 13.98 -25.05
CA TRP A 7 -91.39 13.97 -24.80
C TRP A 7 -90.96 13.06 -23.63
N GLY A 8 -91.90 12.46 -22.90
CA GLY A 8 -91.59 11.54 -21.77
C GLY A 8 -91.27 10.09 -22.17
N VAL A 9 -91.61 9.67 -23.40
CA VAL A 9 -91.52 8.26 -23.82
C VAL A 9 -90.14 7.90 -24.41
N LEU A 10 -89.49 8.84 -25.11
CA LEU A 10 -88.19 8.60 -25.75
C LEU A 10 -87.00 8.53 -24.77
N LEU A 11 -87.15 9.09 -23.56
CA LEU A 11 -86.19 8.92 -22.46
C LEU A 11 -86.41 7.59 -21.69
N ALA A 12 -87.61 7.01 -21.75
CA ALA A 12 -87.91 5.73 -21.11
C ALA A 12 -87.36 4.52 -21.91
N SER A 13 -87.16 4.67 -23.23
CA SER A 13 -86.54 3.63 -24.08
C SER A 13 -85.01 3.59 -23.96
N SER A 14 -84.33 4.74 -23.85
CA SER A 14 -82.87 4.78 -23.67
C SER A 14 -82.46 4.28 -22.29
N LEU A 15 -83.17 4.70 -21.23
CA LEU A 15 -82.91 4.20 -19.87
C LEU A 15 -83.26 2.72 -19.68
N ARG A 16 -84.14 2.13 -20.50
CA ARG A 16 -84.38 0.67 -20.47
C ARG A 16 -83.32 -0.16 -21.20
N PHE A 17 -82.51 0.43 -22.08
CA PHE A 17 -81.30 -0.24 -22.60
C PHE A 17 -80.12 -0.17 -21.62
N LEU A 18 -80.14 0.78 -20.67
CA LEU A 18 -79.14 0.89 -19.60
C LEU A 18 -79.56 0.23 -18.26
N ALA A 19 -80.80 -0.27 -18.16
CA ALA A 19 -81.36 -0.87 -16.94
C ALA A 19 -81.68 -2.37 -17.06
N VAL A 20 -81.08 -3.08 -18.02
CA VAL A 20 -81.16 -4.55 -18.15
C VAL A 20 -79.79 -5.23 -17.90
N CYS A 21 -78.75 -4.44 -17.59
CA CYS A 21 -77.42 -4.92 -17.14
C CYS A 21 -77.29 -4.96 -15.60
N ALA A 22 -78.41 -5.08 -14.88
CA ALA A 22 -78.46 -5.27 -13.42
C ALA A 22 -78.86 -6.71 -13.04
N GLY A 23 -78.52 -7.69 -13.89
CA GLY A 23 -78.63 -9.11 -13.59
C GLY A 23 -77.51 -9.52 -12.63
N LYS A 24 -77.79 -9.49 -11.33
CA LYS A 24 -76.81 -9.77 -10.29
C LYS A 24 -76.42 -11.25 -10.23
N ASP A 25 -75.16 -11.48 -9.86
CA ASP A 25 -74.69 -12.69 -9.17
C ASP A 25 -74.78 -14.02 -9.96
N ALA A 26 -74.45 -14.01 -11.25
CA ALA A 26 -73.60 -15.08 -11.79
C ALA A 26 -72.19 -14.84 -11.26
N ALA A 27 -71.90 -15.35 -10.06
CA ALA A 27 -70.73 -14.95 -9.27
C ALA A 27 -69.41 -15.15 -10.05
N ALA A 28 -68.56 -14.12 -10.04
CA ALA A 28 -67.18 -14.21 -10.48
C ALA A 28 -66.47 -15.22 -9.56
N SER A 29 -66.30 -16.44 -10.05
CA SER A 29 -65.84 -17.59 -9.26
C SER A 29 -64.31 -17.56 -9.09
N CYS A 30 -63.81 -16.55 -8.37
CA CYS A 30 -62.44 -16.58 -7.88
C CYS A 30 -62.26 -17.80 -6.95
N PRO A 31 -61.22 -18.64 -7.12
CA PRO A 31 -60.97 -19.74 -6.20
C PRO A 31 -60.74 -19.20 -4.77
N PRO A 32 -61.27 -19.84 -3.72
CA PRO A 32 -61.43 -19.23 -2.39
C PRO A 32 -60.13 -18.99 -1.60
N GLN A 33 -58.97 -19.34 -2.17
CA GLN A 33 -57.63 -19.08 -1.62
C GLN A 33 -56.84 -18.10 -2.49
N CYS A 34 -57.30 -17.81 -3.71
CA CYS A 34 -56.59 -16.99 -4.70
C CYS A 34 -57.08 -15.54 -4.67
N LEU A 35 -56.25 -14.63 -5.17
CA LEU A 35 -56.64 -13.26 -5.50
C LEU A 35 -57.13 -13.21 -6.95
N CYS A 36 -58.13 -12.39 -7.23
CA CYS A 36 -58.56 -12.13 -8.61
C CYS A 36 -58.86 -10.65 -8.82
N GLU A 37 -58.48 -10.14 -9.98
CA GLU A 37 -58.64 -8.73 -10.39
C GLU A 37 -59.30 -8.64 -11.77
N GLU A 38 -60.25 -7.73 -11.95
CA GLU A 38 -61.02 -7.56 -13.19
C GLU A 38 -60.45 -6.42 -14.05
N ASP A 39 -59.78 -6.76 -15.16
CA ASP A 39 -59.39 -5.78 -16.18
C ASP A 39 -60.45 -5.70 -17.29
N GLY A 40 -61.48 -4.88 -17.02
CA GLY A 40 -62.57 -4.55 -17.94
C GLY A 40 -63.55 -5.69 -18.21
N VAL A 41 -63.11 -6.71 -18.96
CA VAL A 41 -63.87 -7.94 -19.29
C VAL A 41 -63.03 -9.21 -19.09
N MET A 42 -61.72 -9.04 -18.87
CA MET A 42 -60.77 -10.13 -18.60
C MET A 42 -60.53 -10.27 -17.09
N LEU A 43 -60.26 -11.49 -16.64
CA LEU A 43 -59.93 -11.76 -15.25
C LEU A 43 -58.44 -12.12 -15.11
N SER A 44 -57.74 -11.42 -14.23
CA SER A 44 -56.45 -11.84 -13.69
C SER A 44 -56.71 -12.73 -12.47
N VAL A 45 -56.00 -13.86 -12.36
CA VAL A 45 -56.10 -14.79 -11.22
C VAL A 45 -54.70 -15.12 -10.72
N ASP A 46 -54.45 -14.81 -9.45
CA ASP A 46 -53.19 -15.10 -8.76
C ASP A 46 -53.44 -16.11 -7.63
N CYS A 47 -52.86 -17.28 -7.79
CA CYS A 47 -52.87 -18.40 -6.86
C CYS A 47 -51.44 -18.76 -6.40
N SER A 48 -50.49 -17.82 -6.46
CA SER A 48 -49.07 -18.06 -6.12
C SER A 48 -48.82 -18.21 -4.61
N GLU A 49 -47.76 -18.93 -4.23
CA GLU A 49 -47.30 -19.15 -2.84
C GLU A 49 -48.30 -19.84 -1.87
N LEU A 50 -49.44 -20.33 -2.38
CA LEU A 50 -50.51 -20.95 -1.59
C LEU A 50 -50.25 -22.41 -1.14
N GLY A 51 -49.15 -23.04 -1.58
CA GLY A 51 -48.84 -24.45 -1.28
C GLY A 51 -49.76 -25.47 -1.96
N LEU A 52 -50.45 -25.08 -3.03
CA LEU A 52 -51.40 -25.91 -3.78
C LEU A 52 -50.72 -27.18 -4.32
N SER A 53 -51.36 -28.34 -4.17
CA SER A 53 -50.89 -29.60 -4.74
C SER A 53 -51.52 -29.93 -6.11
N GLU A 54 -52.57 -29.21 -6.51
CA GLU A 54 -53.27 -29.34 -7.79
C GLU A 54 -53.84 -27.99 -8.25
N VAL A 55 -54.23 -27.91 -9.53
CA VAL A 55 -54.80 -26.69 -10.14
C VAL A 55 -56.23 -26.46 -9.63
N PRO A 56 -56.61 -25.24 -9.20
CA PRO A 56 -57.96 -24.95 -8.72
C PRO A 56 -59.04 -25.22 -9.79
N GLY A 57 -60.05 -26.01 -9.45
CA GLY A 57 -61.10 -26.42 -10.39
C GLY A 57 -62.16 -25.36 -10.72
N SER A 58 -62.16 -24.20 -10.04
CA SER A 58 -63.23 -23.19 -10.12
C SER A 58 -62.92 -21.99 -11.03
N LEU A 59 -61.92 -22.09 -11.91
CA LEU A 59 -61.41 -20.98 -12.73
C LEU A 59 -62.42 -20.49 -13.78
N SER A 60 -62.55 -19.16 -13.91
CA SER A 60 -63.48 -18.50 -14.84
C SER A 60 -63.05 -18.66 -16.31
N PRO A 61 -63.96 -18.94 -17.27
CA PRO A 61 -63.65 -18.93 -18.69
C PRO A 61 -63.10 -17.60 -19.23
N LEU A 62 -63.27 -16.49 -18.49
CA LEU A 62 -62.77 -15.15 -18.82
C LEU A 62 -61.34 -14.87 -18.30
N THR A 63 -60.69 -15.83 -17.66
CA THR A 63 -59.32 -15.66 -17.17
C THR A 63 -58.33 -15.49 -18.33
N ALA A 64 -57.62 -14.35 -18.32
CA ALA A 64 -56.60 -14.00 -19.31
C ALA A 64 -55.17 -14.14 -18.75
N TYR A 65 -55.00 -14.02 -17.43
CA TYR A 65 -53.75 -14.24 -16.72
C TYR A 65 -53.99 -15.21 -15.57
N LEU A 66 -53.14 -16.24 -15.44
CA LEU A 66 -53.20 -17.23 -14.35
C LEU A 66 -51.80 -17.49 -13.77
N ASP A 67 -51.59 -17.07 -12.53
CA ASP A 67 -50.38 -17.43 -11.77
C ASP A 67 -50.65 -18.57 -10.80
N LEU A 68 -49.83 -19.62 -10.88
CA LEU A 68 -49.79 -20.79 -10.00
C LEU A 68 -48.36 -21.03 -9.49
N SER A 69 -47.51 -20.00 -9.49
CA SER A 69 -46.09 -20.12 -9.12
C SER A 69 -45.87 -20.44 -7.63
N MET A 70 -44.70 -20.98 -7.28
CA MET A 70 -44.28 -21.24 -5.89
C MET A 70 -45.26 -22.14 -5.12
N ASN A 71 -45.79 -23.16 -5.80
CA ASN A 71 -46.74 -24.13 -5.26
C ASN A 71 -46.14 -25.56 -5.23
N ASN A 72 -46.90 -26.53 -4.70
CA ASN A 72 -46.48 -27.93 -4.56
C ASN A 72 -47.09 -28.83 -5.68
N ILE A 73 -47.36 -28.28 -6.87
CA ILE A 73 -47.98 -29.03 -7.97
C ILE A 73 -46.94 -29.99 -8.58
N SER A 74 -47.22 -31.29 -8.53
CA SER A 74 -46.29 -32.35 -8.99
C SER A 74 -46.58 -32.87 -10.41
N GLN A 75 -47.82 -32.68 -10.89
CA GLN A 75 -48.29 -33.09 -12.21
C GLN A 75 -49.50 -32.25 -12.63
N LEU A 76 -49.62 -31.95 -13.93
CA LEU A 76 -50.86 -31.40 -14.51
C LEU A 76 -51.77 -32.54 -14.95
N GLN A 77 -53.08 -32.41 -14.71
CA GLN A 77 -54.07 -33.35 -15.22
C GLN A 77 -54.48 -33.00 -16.67
N PRO A 78 -54.81 -33.99 -17.52
CA PRO A 78 -55.28 -33.74 -18.89
C PRO A 78 -56.53 -32.85 -18.92
N ARG A 79 -56.56 -31.88 -19.84
CA ARG A 79 -57.70 -30.99 -20.13
C ARG A 79 -58.18 -30.09 -18.98
N THR A 80 -57.46 -29.98 -17.84
CA THR A 80 -57.91 -29.15 -16.70
C THR A 80 -58.14 -27.67 -17.06
N LEU A 81 -57.37 -27.12 -18.01
CA LEU A 81 -57.43 -25.71 -18.39
C LEU A 81 -58.25 -25.45 -19.69
N HIS A 82 -58.89 -26.48 -20.27
CA HIS A 82 -59.41 -26.43 -21.65
C HIS A 82 -60.53 -25.42 -21.93
N HIS A 83 -61.17 -24.88 -20.88
CA HIS A 83 -62.20 -23.86 -20.99
C HIS A 83 -61.66 -22.42 -21.00
N LEU A 84 -60.38 -22.22 -20.63
CA LEU A 84 -59.73 -20.91 -20.51
C LEU A 84 -59.25 -20.37 -21.88
N ARG A 85 -60.17 -20.22 -22.83
CA ARG A 85 -59.85 -19.88 -24.23
C ARG A 85 -59.24 -18.49 -24.42
N PHE A 86 -59.41 -17.60 -23.44
CA PHE A 86 -58.85 -16.25 -23.43
C PHE A 86 -57.53 -16.12 -22.67
N LEU A 87 -57.00 -17.21 -22.11
CA LEU A 87 -55.74 -17.20 -21.37
C LEU A 87 -54.58 -16.82 -22.29
N GLU A 88 -53.91 -15.71 -21.97
CA GLU A 88 -52.75 -15.18 -22.69
C GLU A 88 -51.43 -15.47 -21.96
N GLU A 89 -51.45 -15.51 -20.63
CA GLU A 89 -50.29 -15.83 -19.79
C GLU A 89 -50.63 -16.88 -18.73
N LEU A 90 -49.79 -17.93 -18.66
CA LEU A 90 -49.88 -19.01 -17.68
C LEU A 90 -48.53 -19.19 -16.98
N ARG A 91 -48.51 -19.08 -15.66
CA ARG A 91 -47.32 -19.31 -14.84
C ARG A 91 -47.49 -20.51 -13.93
N LEU A 92 -46.49 -21.39 -13.96
CA LEU A 92 -46.40 -22.64 -13.21
C LEU A 92 -44.98 -22.80 -12.63
N SER A 93 -44.27 -21.69 -12.46
CA SER A 93 -42.89 -21.62 -12.01
C SER A 93 -42.70 -22.06 -10.55
N GLY A 94 -41.52 -22.55 -10.17
CA GLY A 94 -41.24 -22.89 -8.77
C GLY A 94 -42.18 -23.98 -8.22
N ASN A 95 -42.41 -25.02 -9.01
CA ASN A 95 -43.28 -26.14 -8.67
C ASN A 95 -42.51 -27.48 -8.75
N GLN A 96 -43.18 -28.61 -8.53
CA GLN A 96 -42.58 -29.95 -8.54
C GLN A 96 -42.95 -30.73 -9.81
N ILE A 97 -43.27 -30.03 -10.91
CA ILE A 97 -43.79 -30.64 -12.13
C ILE A 97 -42.70 -31.46 -12.81
N SER A 98 -42.82 -32.78 -12.71
CA SER A 98 -41.88 -33.72 -13.33
C SER A 98 -42.30 -34.14 -14.74
N ARG A 99 -43.61 -34.03 -15.06
CA ARG A 99 -44.23 -34.43 -16.33
C ARG A 99 -45.47 -33.60 -16.62
N ILE A 100 -45.71 -33.33 -17.90
CA ILE A 100 -46.91 -32.68 -18.43
C ILE A 100 -47.52 -33.60 -19.50
N PRO A 101 -48.80 -34.00 -19.39
CA PRO A 101 -49.45 -34.84 -20.41
C PRO A 101 -49.82 -34.02 -21.65
N GLY A 102 -49.89 -34.67 -22.82
CA GLY A 102 -50.12 -34.00 -24.11
C GLY A 102 -51.39 -33.14 -24.19
N GLU A 103 -52.45 -33.51 -23.47
CA GLU A 103 -53.71 -32.74 -23.46
C GLU A 103 -53.79 -31.69 -22.34
N ALA A 104 -52.70 -31.38 -21.62
CA ALA A 104 -52.71 -30.43 -20.50
C ALA A 104 -53.09 -29.00 -20.91
N PHE A 105 -52.55 -28.54 -22.04
CA PHE A 105 -52.74 -27.18 -22.56
C PHE A 105 -53.74 -27.10 -23.73
N SER A 106 -54.44 -28.21 -24.02
CA SER A 106 -55.42 -28.28 -25.10
C SER A 106 -56.55 -27.27 -24.86
N GLY A 107 -56.86 -26.43 -25.86
CA GLY A 107 -57.87 -25.37 -25.78
C GLY A 107 -57.33 -23.97 -25.45
N LEU A 108 -56.06 -23.83 -25.04
CA LEU A 108 -55.42 -22.56 -24.69
C LEU A 108 -54.94 -21.76 -25.93
N TYR A 109 -55.83 -21.59 -26.91
CA TYR A 109 -55.47 -21.03 -28.23
C TYR A 109 -54.97 -19.58 -28.21
N SER A 110 -55.26 -18.81 -27.16
CA SER A 110 -54.82 -17.43 -27.01
C SER A 110 -53.46 -17.27 -26.31
N LEU A 111 -52.86 -18.37 -25.83
CA LEU A 111 -51.68 -18.34 -24.97
C LEU A 111 -50.46 -17.80 -25.70
N LYS A 112 -49.87 -16.72 -25.16
CA LYS A 112 -48.68 -16.02 -25.65
C LYS A 112 -47.47 -16.31 -24.77
N ILE A 113 -47.67 -16.47 -23.47
CA ILE A 113 -46.61 -16.65 -22.47
C ILE A 113 -46.89 -17.91 -21.64
N LEU A 114 -45.91 -18.82 -21.58
CA LEU A 114 -45.93 -20.01 -20.73
C LEU A 114 -44.64 -20.04 -19.90
N MET A 115 -44.79 -20.01 -18.58
CA MET A 115 -43.69 -20.06 -17.61
C MET A 115 -43.69 -21.39 -16.85
N LEU A 116 -42.65 -22.20 -17.06
CA LEU A 116 -42.44 -23.52 -16.45
C LEU A 116 -41.08 -23.63 -15.74
N GLN A 117 -40.40 -22.51 -15.50
CA GLN A 117 -39.07 -22.49 -14.90
C GLN A 117 -39.03 -22.91 -13.42
N ASN A 118 -37.89 -23.36 -12.93
CA ASN A 118 -37.73 -23.92 -11.58
C ASN A 118 -38.73 -25.05 -11.33
N ASN A 119 -38.56 -26.15 -12.07
CA ASN A 119 -39.38 -27.36 -12.02
C ASN A 119 -38.51 -28.62 -12.18
N GLN A 120 -39.13 -29.80 -12.25
CA GLN A 120 -38.45 -31.10 -12.31
C GLN A 120 -38.55 -31.74 -13.71
N LEU A 121 -38.72 -30.95 -14.77
CA LEU A 121 -38.91 -31.45 -16.13
C LEU A 121 -37.62 -32.10 -16.64
N SER A 122 -37.68 -33.39 -16.94
CA SER A 122 -36.57 -34.15 -17.52
C SER A 122 -36.54 -34.17 -19.06
N ARG A 123 -37.54 -33.52 -19.70
CA ARG A 123 -37.74 -33.47 -21.16
C ARG A 123 -38.71 -32.35 -21.52
N ILE A 124 -38.63 -31.86 -22.76
CA ILE A 124 -39.64 -30.94 -23.32
C ILE A 124 -40.99 -31.68 -23.46
N PRO A 125 -42.12 -31.08 -23.04
CA PRO A 125 -43.46 -31.68 -23.19
C PRO A 125 -44.02 -31.48 -24.62
N ALA A 126 -43.33 -32.04 -25.62
CA ALA A 126 -43.57 -31.84 -27.05
C ALA A 126 -45.07 -31.88 -27.47
N GLU A 127 -45.78 -32.95 -27.11
CA GLU A 127 -47.18 -33.14 -27.49
C GLU A 127 -48.12 -32.07 -26.90
N ALA A 128 -47.77 -31.48 -25.75
CA ALA A 128 -48.58 -30.44 -25.10
C ALA A 128 -48.31 -29.04 -25.65
N LEU A 129 -47.08 -28.78 -26.10
CA LEU A 129 -46.71 -27.51 -26.74
C LEU A 129 -47.28 -27.41 -28.16
N ARG A 130 -47.47 -28.54 -28.85
CA ARG A 130 -47.94 -28.63 -30.24
C ARG A 130 -49.31 -27.99 -30.49
N GLU A 131 -50.16 -27.84 -29.47
CA GLU A 131 -51.48 -27.17 -29.59
C GLU A 131 -51.44 -25.65 -29.31
N LEU A 132 -50.25 -25.04 -29.18
CA LEU A 132 -50.07 -23.61 -28.82
C LEU A 132 -49.52 -22.75 -29.98
N PRO A 133 -50.26 -22.55 -31.10
CA PRO A 133 -49.75 -21.88 -32.29
C PRO A 133 -49.45 -20.37 -32.11
N ASN A 134 -50.04 -19.73 -31.10
CA ASN A 134 -49.88 -18.31 -30.80
C ASN A 134 -48.81 -18.03 -29.72
N LEU A 135 -48.15 -19.06 -29.18
CA LEU A 135 -47.15 -18.92 -28.13
C LEU A 135 -45.94 -18.11 -28.65
N GLN A 136 -45.56 -17.07 -27.91
CA GLN A 136 -44.46 -16.16 -28.26
C GLN A 136 -43.27 -16.29 -27.30
N SER A 137 -43.53 -16.76 -26.07
CA SER A 137 -42.60 -16.75 -24.95
C SER A 137 -42.73 -18.07 -24.17
N LEU A 138 -41.67 -18.89 -24.15
CA LEU A 138 -41.65 -20.20 -23.49
C LEU A 138 -40.44 -20.30 -22.56
N ARG A 139 -40.68 -20.25 -21.24
CA ARG A 139 -39.65 -20.46 -20.21
C ARG A 139 -39.64 -21.89 -19.72
N LEU A 140 -38.49 -22.55 -19.87
CA LEU A 140 -38.20 -23.92 -19.44
C LEU A 140 -36.85 -24.00 -18.70
N ASP A 141 -36.36 -22.85 -18.25
CA ASP A 141 -35.12 -22.67 -17.50
C ASP A 141 -35.17 -23.23 -16.07
N ALA A 142 -34.01 -23.42 -15.42
CA ALA A 142 -33.90 -24.05 -14.10
C ALA A 142 -34.68 -25.39 -14.01
N ASN A 143 -34.29 -26.35 -14.83
CA ASN A 143 -34.95 -27.66 -14.97
C ASN A 143 -33.90 -28.78 -15.19
N LEU A 144 -34.36 -30.02 -15.40
CA LEU A 144 -33.51 -31.21 -15.54
C LEU A 144 -33.46 -31.74 -16.99
N ILE A 145 -33.64 -30.86 -17.97
CA ILE A 145 -33.75 -31.24 -19.39
C ILE A 145 -32.35 -31.51 -19.94
N SER A 146 -32.11 -32.76 -20.35
CA SER A 146 -30.83 -33.18 -20.96
C SER A 146 -30.91 -33.49 -22.45
N VAL A 147 -32.13 -33.72 -22.98
CA VAL A 147 -32.35 -34.01 -24.40
C VAL A 147 -33.63 -33.31 -24.89
N VAL A 148 -33.54 -32.67 -26.06
CA VAL A 148 -34.65 -32.04 -26.76
C VAL A 148 -34.92 -32.81 -28.07
N PRO A 149 -35.93 -33.70 -28.12
CA PRO A 149 -36.30 -34.42 -29.35
C PRO A 149 -36.63 -33.50 -30.54
N GLU A 150 -36.39 -33.99 -31.75
CA GLU A 150 -36.59 -33.28 -33.04
C GLU A 150 -37.96 -32.59 -33.17
N LYS A 151 -39.03 -33.19 -32.66
CA LYS A 151 -40.41 -32.66 -32.75
C LYS A 151 -40.82 -31.74 -31.58
N SER A 152 -39.92 -31.43 -30.66
CA SER A 152 -40.25 -30.75 -29.39
C SER A 152 -40.91 -29.38 -29.52
N PHE A 153 -40.69 -28.72 -30.65
CA PHE A 153 -41.24 -27.39 -30.97
C PHE A 153 -42.08 -27.39 -32.27
N GLU A 154 -42.53 -28.58 -32.73
CA GLU A 154 -43.40 -28.69 -33.91
C GLU A 154 -44.72 -27.94 -33.66
N GLY A 155 -45.01 -26.92 -34.49
CA GLY A 155 -46.24 -26.11 -34.39
C GLY A 155 -46.10 -24.75 -33.71
N LEU A 156 -44.99 -24.48 -33.01
CA LEU A 156 -44.73 -23.21 -32.30
C LEU A 156 -44.31 -22.05 -33.25
N LEU A 157 -45.08 -21.81 -34.31
CA LEU A 157 -44.73 -20.90 -35.40
C LEU A 157 -44.63 -19.42 -34.98
N SER A 158 -45.24 -19.04 -33.86
CA SER A 158 -45.23 -17.66 -33.33
C SER A 158 -44.11 -17.39 -32.32
N LEU A 159 -43.29 -18.40 -31.97
CA LEU A 159 -42.35 -18.30 -30.85
C LEU A 159 -41.19 -17.34 -31.15
N ARG A 160 -40.95 -16.41 -30.22
CA ARG A 160 -39.92 -15.37 -30.32
C ARG A 160 -38.85 -15.52 -29.24
N HIS A 161 -39.22 -15.95 -28.05
CA HIS A 161 -38.32 -16.07 -26.91
C HIS A 161 -38.38 -17.50 -26.34
N LEU A 162 -37.21 -18.12 -26.20
CA LEU A 162 -37.04 -19.47 -25.67
C LEU A 162 -35.91 -19.46 -24.63
N TRP A 163 -36.25 -19.84 -23.40
CA TRP A 163 -35.30 -19.99 -22.29
C TRP A 163 -35.14 -21.47 -21.97
N LEU A 164 -33.88 -21.92 -22.06
CA LEU A 164 -33.43 -23.29 -21.78
C LEU A 164 -32.14 -23.25 -20.94
N ASP A 165 -31.88 -22.13 -20.28
CA ASP A 165 -30.79 -21.92 -19.34
C ASP A 165 -30.97 -22.71 -18.04
N ASP A 166 -29.88 -22.93 -17.30
CA ASP A 166 -29.82 -23.76 -16.07
C ASP A 166 -30.50 -25.13 -16.27
N ASN A 167 -29.88 -25.94 -17.13
CA ASN A 167 -30.35 -27.25 -17.56
C ASN A 167 -29.16 -28.20 -17.83
N ALA A 168 -29.44 -29.42 -18.27
CA ALA A 168 -28.44 -30.49 -18.45
C ALA A 168 -28.15 -30.79 -19.94
N LEU A 169 -28.30 -29.82 -20.85
CA LEU A 169 -28.08 -30.01 -22.28
C LEU A 169 -26.59 -30.13 -22.59
N THR A 170 -26.22 -31.18 -23.35
CA THR A 170 -24.83 -31.43 -23.78
C THR A 170 -24.56 -31.11 -25.26
N GLU A 171 -25.61 -30.89 -26.05
CA GLU A 171 -25.53 -30.53 -27.48
C GLU A 171 -26.64 -29.54 -27.87
N ILE A 172 -26.40 -28.75 -28.92
CA ILE A 172 -27.43 -27.86 -29.49
C ILE A 172 -28.51 -28.71 -30.18
N PRO A 173 -29.81 -28.52 -29.87
CA PRO A 173 -30.88 -29.33 -30.43
C PRO A 173 -31.31 -28.86 -31.84
N VAL A 174 -30.36 -28.84 -32.77
CA VAL A 174 -30.45 -28.26 -34.12
C VAL A 174 -31.75 -28.62 -34.84
N ARG A 175 -32.17 -29.89 -34.79
CA ARG A 175 -33.37 -30.36 -35.51
C ARG A 175 -34.66 -29.78 -34.95
N ALA A 176 -34.75 -29.57 -33.64
CA ALA A 176 -35.90 -28.93 -33.02
C ALA A 176 -35.93 -27.42 -33.29
N LEU A 177 -34.76 -26.76 -33.28
CA LEU A 177 -34.63 -25.33 -33.59
C LEU A 177 -35.01 -25.00 -35.04
N ASN A 178 -34.89 -25.94 -35.98
CA ASN A 178 -35.37 -25.77 -37.36
C ASN A 178 -36.88 -25.50 -37.47
N HIS A 179 -37.68 -25.80 -36.44
CA HIS A 179 -39.11 -25.49 -36.40
C HIS A 179 -39.42 -24.05 -35.94
N LEU A 180 -38.41 -23.24 -35.59
CA LEU A 180 -38.55 -21.92 -34.95
C LEU A 180 -38.00 -20.73 -35.79
N PRO A 181 -38.44 -20.52 -37.05
CA PRO A 181 -37.90 -19.44 -37.91
C PRO A 181 -38.25 -18.01 -37.44
N ALA A 182 -39.21 -17.88 -36.52
CA ALA A 182 -39.64 -16.61 -35.93
C ALA A 182 -38.83 -16.19 -34.68
N LEU A 183 -37.92 -17.04 -34.19
CA LEU A 183 -37.20 -16.84 -32.93
C LEU A 183 -36.31 -15.60 -32.97
N GLN A 184 -36.34 -14.80 -31.90
CA GLN A 184 -35.68 -13.49 -31.76
C GLN A 184 -34.67 -13.49 -30.60
N ALA A 185 -34.97 -14.17 -29.49
CA ALA A 185 -34.06 -14.40 -28.39
C ALA A 185 -34.03 -15.89 -28.01
N MET A 186 -32.82 -16.41 -27.77
CA MET A 186 -32.62 -17.75 -27.25
C MET A 186 -31.44 -17.74 -26.26
N THR A 187 -31.67 -18.25 -25.06
CA THR A 187 -30.59 -18.55 -24.10
C THR A 187 -30.51 -20.04 -23.82
N LEU A 188 -29.26 -20.50 -23.77
CA LEU A 188 -28.81 -21.85 -23.45
C LEU A 188 -27.67 -21.77 -22.42
N ALA A 189 -27.66 -20.69 -21.61
CA ALA A 189 -26.64 -20.48 -20.59
C ALA A 189 -26.67 -21.56 -19.49
N LEU A 190 -25.61 -21.70 -18.70
CA LEU A 190 -25.60 -22.62 -17.55
C LEU A 190 -25.99 -24.06 -17.96
N ASN A 191 -25.32 -24.57 -18.98
CA ASN A 191 -25.52 -25.91 -19.56
C ASN A 191 -24.14 -26.57 -19.81
N GLN A 192 -24.13 -27.78 -20.39
CA GLN A 192 -22.93 -28.61 -20.60
C GLN A 192 -22.57 -28.72 -22.10
N ILE A 193 -22.85 -27.69 -22.89
CA ILE A 193 -22.66 -27.71 -24.34
C ILE A 193 -21.17 -27.52 -24.65
N TRP A 194 -20.55 -28.56 -25.22
CA TRP A 194 -19.11 -28.60 -25.51
C TRP A 194 -18.76 -28.33 -26.99
N HIS A 195 -19.74 -28.47 -27.90
CA HIS A 195 -19.57 -28.26 -29.35
C HIS A 195 -20.85 -27.76 -30.04
N ILE A 196 -20.68 -26.93 -31.07
CA ILE A 196 -21.76 -26.39 -31.92
C ILE A 196 -21.39 -26.62 -33.39
N PRO A 197 -22.15 -27.43 -34.16
CA PRO A 197 -21.84 -27.66 -35.57
C PRO A 197 -22.23 -26.46 -36.45
N ASP A 198 -21.48 -26.19 -37.51
CA ASP A 198 -21.63 -24.99 -38.39
C ASP A 198 -23.05 -24.71 -38.92
N TYR A 199 -23.88 -25.75 -39.06
CA TYR A 199 -25.25 -25.64 -39.57
C TYR A 199 -26.31 -25.41 -38.47
N ALA A 200 -25.91 -25.34 -37.19
CA ALA A 200 -26.81 -25.37 -36.03
C ALA A 200 -27.91 -24.30 -36.03
N PHE A 201 -27.61 -23.12 -36.55
CA PHE A 201 -28.49 -21.94 -36.49
C PHE A 201 -29.00 -21.49 -37.87
N GLN A 202 -28.78 -22.28 -38.92
CA GLN A 202 -28.98 -21.87 -40.32
C GLN A 202 -30.40 -21.36 -40.65
N ASN A 203 -31.44 -21.84 -39.94
CA ASN A 203 -32.83 -21.43 -40.13
C ASN A 203 -33.30 -20.30 -39.19
N LEU A 204 -32.50 -19.92 -38.18
CA LEU A 204 -32.84 -18.91 -37.17
C LEU A 204 -32.60 -17.47 -37.67
N SER A 205 -33.02 -17.18 -38.91
CA SER A 205 -32.78 -15.90 -39.61
C SER A 205 -33.39 -14.66 -38.93
N SER A 206 -34.27 -14.85 -37.94
CA SER A 206 -34.88 -13.79 -37.13
C SER A 206 -34.11 -13.45 -35.85
N LEU A 207 -33.09 -14.23 -35.47
CA LEU A 207 -32.46 -14.15 -34.15
C LEU A 207 -31.67 -12.85 -33.96
N VAL A 208 -31.84 -12.24 -32.79
CA VAL A 208 -31.29 -10.95 -32.36
C VAL A 208 -30.38 -11.12 -31.14
N VAL A 209 -30.76 -11.99 -30.21
CA VAL A 209 -29.99 -12.32 -29.01
C VAL A 209 -29.71 -13.82 -28.99
N LEU A 210 -28.43 -14.19 -28.82
CA LEU A 210 -27.99 -15.57 -28.58
C LEU A 210 -27.09 -15.60 -27.35
N ASP A 211 -27.46 -16.41 -26.37
CA ASP A 211 -26.70 -16.60 -25.13
C ASP A 211 -26.27 -18.06 -24.97
N LEU A 212 -24.96 -18.26 -24.85
CA LEU A 212 -24.23 -19.51 -24.66
C LEU A 212 -23.26 -19.41 -23.46
N ASN A 213 -23.51 -18.47 -22.53
CA ASN A 213 -22.63 -18.22 -21.38
C ASN A 213 -22.60 -19.44 -20.42
N TYR A 214 -21.54 -19.60 -19.62
CA TYR A 214 -21.40 -20.73 -18.66
C TYR A 214 -21.67 -22.10 -19.31
N ASN A 215 -20.84 -22.46 -20.29
CA ASN A 215 -20.91 -23.73 -21.01
C ASN A 215 -19.49 -24.31 -21.20
N GLU A 216 -19.35 -25.46 -21.84
CA GLU A 216 -18.08 -26.18 -21.97
C GLU A 216 -17.37 -25.95 -23.32
N LEU A 217 -17.81 -24.98 -24.14
CA LEU A 217 -17.38 -24.82 -25.54
C LEU A 217 -15.86 -24.74 -25.70
N LEU A 218 -15.28 -25.65 -26.49
CA LEU A 218 -13.83 -25.73 -26.74
C LEU A 218 -13.37 -24.82 -27.90
N GLU A 219 -14.28 -24.49 -28.82
CA GLU A 219 -14.01 -23.80 -30.08
C GLU A 219 -15.01 -22.66 -30.32
N PHE A 220 -14.61 -21.65 -31.11
CA PHE A 220 -15.46 -20.53 -31.49
C PHE A 220 -16.70 -21.00 -32.29
N PRO A 221 -17.92 -20.54 -31.97
CA PRO A 221 -19.16 -21.06 -32.57
C PRO A 221 -19.38 -20.52 -33.99
N GLY A 222 -18.65 -21.06 -34.98
CA GLY A 222 -18.70 -20.63 -36.40
C GLY A 222 -20.10 -20.58 -37.03
N ALA A 223 -21.06 -21.36 -36.49
CA ALA A 223 -22.47 -21.35 -36.88
C ALA A 223 -23.15 -19.97 -36.82
N ILE A 224 -22.68 -19.05 -35.95
CA ILE A 224 -23.25 -17.70 -35.83
C ILE A 224 -23.20 -16.91 -37.14
N ARG A 225 -22.31 -17.26 -38.08
CA ARG A 225 -22.15 -16.59 -39.38
C ARG A 225 -23.44 -16.54 -40.21
N THR A 226 -24.43 -17.39 -39.90
CA THR A 226 -25.76 -17.40 -40.53
C THR A 226 -26.71 -16.34 -39.95
N LEU A 227 -26.44 -15.81 -38.77
CA LEU A 227 -27.33 -14.94 -37.97
C LEU A 227 -27.17 -13.46 -38.35
N GLY A 228 -27.59 -13.09 -39.56
CA GLY A 228 -27.49 -11.72 -40.09
C GLY A 228 -28.29 -10.63 -39.36
N ARG A 229 -29.08 -10.99 -38.33
CA ARG A 229 -29.82 -10.08 -37.45
C ARG A 229 -29.30 -9.99 -36.02
N LEU A 230 -28.24 -10.74 -35.69
CA LEU A 230 -27.66 -10.80 -34.35
C LEU A 230 -27.15 -9.42 -33.90
N GLN A 231 -27.58 -8.99 -32.71
CA GLN A 231 -27.21 -7.72 -32.09
C GLN A 231 -26.48 -7.93 -30.76
N GLU A 232 -26.77 -9.03 -30.07
CA GLU A 232 -26.15 -9.43 -28.81
C GLU A 232 -25.74 -10.91 -28.86
N LEU A 233 -24.54 -11.20 -28.36
CA LEU A 233 -23.96 -12.54 -28.37
C LEU A 233 -23.16 -12.81 -27.07
N GLY A 234 -23.64 -13.75 -26.27
CA GLY A 234 -22.92 -14.27 -25.10
C GLY A 234 -22.25 -15.62 -25.38
N PHE A 235 -20.98 -15.74 -25.02
CA PHE A 235 -20.25 -17.01 -24.85
C PHE A 235 -19.15 -16.89 -23.78
N HIS A 236 -19.37 -16.08 -22.73
CA HIS A 236 -18.43 -15.93 -21.62
C HIS A 236 -18.44 -17.16 -20.69
N ASN A 237 -17.40 -17.32 -19.86
CA ASN A 237 -17.18 -18.49 -18.99
C ASN A 237 -17.30 -19.82 -19.78
N ASN A 238 -16.44 -19.98 -20.78
CA ASN A 238 -16.34 -21.15 -21.65
C ASN A 238 -14.86 -21.52 -21.87
N ASN A 239 -14.55 -22.59 -22.61
CA ASN A 239 -13.19 -23.11 -22.78
C ASN A 239 -12.50 -22.67 -24.09
N ILE A 240 -12.98 -21.60 -24.75
CA ILE A 240 -12.57 -21.22 -26.10
C ILE A 240 -11.17 -20.58 -26.09
N LYS A 241 -10.25 -21.13 -26.89
CA LYS A 241 -8.84 -20.72 -26.92
C LYS A 241 -8.48 -19.72 -28.00
N ALA A 242 -9.32 -19.55 -29.02
CA ALA A 242 -9.02 -18.71 -30.17
C ALA A 242 -10.27 -18.09 -30.80
N ILE A 243 -10.20 -16.82 -31.19
CA ILE A 243 -11.17 -16.17 -32.08
C ILE A 243 -10.58 -16.13 -33.49
N PRO A 244 -11.21 -16.76 -34.50
CA PRO A 244 -10.63 -16.91 -35.84
C PRO A 244 -10.67 -15.61 -36.67
N GLU A 245 -9.91 -15.59 -37.77
CA GLU A 245 -10.02 -14.54 -38.79
C GLU A 245 -11.45 -14.43 -39.33
N ASN A 246 -11.94 -13.20 -39.56
CA ASN A 246 -13.31 -12.90 -40.04
C ASN A 246 -14.45 -13.45 -39.14
N ALA A 247 -14.20 -13.72 -37.86
CA ALA A 247 -15.13 -14.38 -36.93
C ALA A 247 -16.59 -13.87 -37.01
N PHE A 248 -16.78 -12.55 -37.00
CA PHE A 248 -18.09 -11.90 -36.95
C PHE A 248 -18.59 -11.35 -38.30
N VAL A 249 -17.99 -11.78 -39.42
CA VAL A 249 -18.31 -11.25 -40.77
C VAL A 249 -19.76 -11.47 -41.21
N GLY A 250 -20.48 -12.41 -40.59
CA GLY A 250 -21.91 -12.65 -40.81
C GLY A 250 -22.84 -11.75 -39.98
N ASN A 251 -22.32 -10.96 -39.04
CA ASN A 251 -23.07 -10.38 -37.92
C ASN A 251 -22.87 -8.85 -37.78
N PRO A 252 -23.06 -8.05 -38.85
CA PRO A 252 -22.71 -6.62 -38.88
C PRO A 252 -23.60 -5.70 -38.01
N LEU A 253 -24.54 -6.26 -37.24
CA LEU A 253 -25.45 -5.54 -36.35
C LEU A 253 -25.11 -5.73 -34.86
N LEU A 254 -24.05 -6.48 -34.53
CA LEU A 254 -23.57 -6.68 -33.16
C LEU A 254 -23.24 -5.34 -32.47
N GLN A 255 -23.76 -5.20 -31.26
CA GLN A 255 -23.60 -4.06 -30.34
C GLN A 255 -22.82 -4.47 -29.09
N THR A 256 -23.13 -5.66 -28.57
CA THR A 256 -22.51 -6.31 -27.42
C THR A 256 -22.04 -7.72 -27.79
N ILE A 257 -20.84 -8.08 -27.31
CA ILE A 257 -20.29 -9.44 -27.43
C ILE A 257 -19.60 -9.76 -26.11
N HIS A 258 -20.10 -10.74 -25.37
CA HIS A 258 -19.57 -11.12 -24.06
C HIS A 258 -18.81 -12.44 -24.17
N PHE A 259 -17.47 -12.39 -24.03
CA PHE A 259 -16.59 -13.54 -24.19
C PHE A 259 -15.47 -13.61 -23.13
N TYR A 260 -15.58 -12.84 -22.05
CA TYR A 260 -14.67 -12.92 -20.91
C TYR A 260 -14.68 -14.32 -20.25
N ASP A 261 -13.73 -14.56 -19.35
CA ASP A 261 -13.51 -15.86 -18.70
C ASP A 261 -13.41 -17.05 -19.67
N ASN A 262 -12.94 -16.79 -20.89
CA ASN A 262 -12.44 -17.80 -21.82
C ASN A 262 -10.91 -17.76 -21.84
N PRO A 263 -10.21 -18.91 -21.97
CA PRO A 263 -8.76 -18.99 -22.06
C PRO A 263 -8.24 -18.58 -23.46
N ILE A 264 -8.67 -17.43 -23.97
CA ILE A 264 -8.33 -16.93 -25.31
C ILE A 264 -6.84 -16.58 -25.36
N GLN A 265 -6.09 -17.34 -26.15
CA GLN A 265 -4.66 -17.12 -26.40
C GLN A 265 -4.44 -16.32 -27.69
N PHE A 266 -5.24 -16.59 -28.73
CA PHE A 266 -5.12 -16.01 -30.07
C PHE A 266 -6.41 -15.31 -30.55
N VAL A 267 -6.24 -14.22 -31.30
CA VAL A 267 -7.31 -13.51 -32.01
C VAL A 267 -6.82 -13.15 -33.41
N GLY A 268 -7.62 -13.47 -34.44
CA GLY A 268 -7.33 -13.09 -35.82
C GLY A 268 -7.36 -11.56 -36.04
N GLN A 269 -6.43 -11.04 -36.84
CA GLN A 269 -6.27 -9.60 -37.09
C GLN A 269 -7.52 -8.96 -37.72
N SER A 270 -8.31 -9.73 -38.48
CA SER A 270 -9.56 -9.31 -39.11
C SER A 270 -10.83 -9.67 -38.32
N ALA A 271 -10.72 -10.32 -37.15
CA ALA A 271 -11.86 -10.89 -36.43
C ALA A 271 -12.98 -9.86 -36.14
N PHE A 272 -12.61 -8.64 -35.77
CA PHE A 272 -13.50 -7.54 -35.36
C PHE A 272 -13.67 -6.44 -36.42
N GLN A 273 -13.43 -6.74 -37.70
CA GLN A 273 -13.70 -5.80 -38.81
C GLN A 273 -15.20 -5.64 -39.10
N TYR A 274 -15.58 -4.47 -39.60
CA TYR A 274 -16.94 -4.13 -40.08
C TYR A 274 -18.06 -4.38 -39.06
N LEU A 275 -17.83 -4.04 -37.79
CA LEU A 275 -18.84 -4.04 -36.73
C LEU A 275 -19.25 -2.60 -36.37
N PRO A 276 -19.98 -1.87 -37.25
CA PRO A 276 -20.22 -0.42 -37.10
C PRO A 276 -21.12 -0.04 -35.92
N LYS A 277 -21.65 -1.01 -35.17
CA LYS A 277 -22.43 -0.80 -33.96
C LYS A 277 -21.76 -1.28 -32.66
N LEU A 278 -20.57 -1.88 -32.71
CA LEU A 278 -19.90 -2.38 -31.50
C LEU A 278 -19.45 -1.20 -30.63
N HIS A 279 -19.92 -1.13 -29.39
CA HIS A 279 -19.56 -0.05 -28.44
C HIS A 279 -18.36 -0.41 -27.55
N THR A 280 -18.23 -1.67 -27.16
CA THR A 280 -17.18 -2.15 -26.23
C THR A 280 -16.46 -3.36 -26.82
N LEU A 281 -15.13 -3.36 -26.72
CA LEU A 281 -14.27 -4.51 -27.02
C LEU A 281 -13.26 -4.70 -25.90
N SER A 282 -13.30 -5.84 -25.22
CA SER A 282 -12.41 -6.17 -24.10
C SER A 282 -11.73 -7.52 -24.30
N LEU A 283 -10.42 -7.51 -24.50
CA LEU A 283 -9.55 -8.68 -24.61
C LEU A 283 -8.49 -8.62 -23.51
N ASN A 284 -8.46 -9.63 -22.65
CA ASN A 284 -7.56 -9.70 -21.50
C ASN A 284 -6.82 -11.04 -21.52
N GLY A 285 -5.49 -11.02 -21.50
CA GLY A 285 -4.66 -12.25 -21.40
C GLY A 285 -4.39 -12.99 -22.72
N ALA A 286 -4.70 -12.38 -23.86
CA ALA A 286 -4.47 -12.99 -25.19
C ALA A 286 -2.99 -12.91 -25.59
N THR A 287 -2.17 -13.80 -25.01
CA THR A 287 -0.70 -13.77 -25.06
C THR A 287 -0.09 -13.85 -26.46
N ASP A 288 -0.79 -14.46 -27.42
CA ASP A 288 -0.24 -14.69 -28.77
C ASP A 288 -0.50 -13.51 -29.72
N ILE A 289 -1.30 -12.53 -29.30
CA ILE A 289 -1.50 -11.27 -30.04
C ILE A 289 -0.21 -10.43 -29.97
N ARG A 290 0.47 -10.27 -31.10
CA ARG A 290 1.70 -9.45 -31.24
C ARG A 290 1.48 -8.10 -31.92
N GLU A 291 0.41 -8.00 -32.68
CA GLU A 291 0.02 -6.82 -33.45
C GLU A 291 -1.37 -6.35 -33.00
N PHE A 292 -1.61 -5.04 -33.09
CA PHE A 292 -2.91 -4.47 -32.80
C PHE A 292 -3.96 -4.92 -33.86
N PRO A 293 -5.20 -5.27 -33.47
CA PRO A 293 -6.23 -5.76 -34.41
C PRO A 293 -6.70 -4.68 -35.39
N ASP A 294 -7.04 -5.05 -36.63
CA ASP A 294 -7.59 -4.08 -37.59
C ASP A 294 -9.08 -3.84 -37.33
N LEU A 295 -9.42 -2.70 -36.73
CA LEU A 295 -10.78 -2.30 -36.39
C LEU A 295 -11.46 -1.50 -37.52
N LYS A 296 -11.04 -1.72 -38.78
CA LYS A 296 -11.61 -1.10 -39.97
C LYS A 296 -13.13 -1.34 -40.06
N GLY A 297 -13.89 -0.24 -40.06
CA GLY A 297 -15.36 -0.25 -40.11
C GLY A 297 -16.06 -0.36 -38.76
N THR A 298 -15.31 -0.52 -37.67
CA THR A 298 -15.81 -0.66 -36.29
C THR A 298 -15.72 0.69 -35.58
N THR A 299 -16.41 1.70 -36.15
CA THR A 299 -16.20 3.12 -35.85
C THR A 299 -16.93 3.67 -34.63
N SER A 300 -17.87 2.91 -34.06
CA SER A 300 -18.71 3.32 -32.93
C SER A 300 -18.15 2.93 -31.57
N LEU A 301 -16.94 2.35 -31.54
CA LEU A 301 -16.29 1.89 -30.33
C LEU A 301 -16.00 3.05 -29.36
N GLU A 302 -16.50 2.93 -28.15
CA GLU A 302 -16.29 3.86 -27.03
C GLU A 302 -15.27 3.33 -26.03
N VAL A 303 -15.23 2.01 -25.80
CA VAL A 303 -14.32 1.35 -24.86
C VAL A 303 -13.49 0.30 -25.59
N LEU A 304 -12.16 0.43 -25.54
CA LEU A 304 -11.22 -0.56 -26.03
C LEU A 304 -10.23 -0.96 -24.93
N THR A 305 -10.31 -2.22 -24.52
CA THR A 305 -9.43 -2.84 -23.53
C THR A 305 -8.67 -3.98 -24.20
N LEU A 306 -7.34 -3.91 -24.29
CA LEU A 306 -6.46 -4.95 -24.83
C LEU A 306 -5.29 -5.20 -23.85
N THR A 307 -5.51 -5.92 -22.76
CA THR A 307 -4.49 -6.08 -21.69
C THR A 307 -3.77 -7.43 -21.75
N ARG A 308 -2.54 -7.46 -21.22
CA ARG A 308 -1.71 -8.68 -21.08
C ARG A 308 -1.47 -9.43 -22.40
N ALA A 309 -1.27 -8.67 -23.48
CA ALA A 309 -0.92 -9.19 -24.81
C ALA A 309 0.55 -8.84 -25.17
N GLY A 310 1.02 -9.33 -26.31
CA GLY A 310 2.36 -9.08 -26.83
C GLY A 310 2.47 -7.85 -27.73
N ILE A 311 1.60 -6.83 -27.59
CA ILE A 311 1.55 -5.70 -28.52
C ILE A 311 2.79 -4.81 -28.35
N HIS A 312 3.57 -4.66 -29.42
CA HIS A 312 4.80 -3.84 -29.44
C HIS A 312 4.61 -2.41 -29.98
N LEU A 313 3.63 -2.19 -30.86
CA LEU A 313 3.45 -0.92 -31.59
C LEU A 313 1.97 -0.67 -31.88
N LEU A 314 1.54 0.59 -31.73
CA LEU A 314 0.18 1.03 -32.05
C LEU A 314 0.10 1.66 -33.46
N PRO A 315 -0.95 1.38 -34.27
CA PRO A 315 -1.08 1.96 -35.60
C PRO A 315 -1.25 3.49 -35.56
N ARG A 316 -0.42 4.22 -36.33
CA ARG A 316 -0.50 5.69 -36.45
C ARG A 316 -1.86 6.21 -36.95
N GLY A 317 -2.66 5.35 -37.59
CA GLY A 317 -4.01 5.64 -38.07
C GLY A 317 -5.15 5.26 -37.11
N MET A 318 -4.87 4.66 -35.95
CA MET A 318 -5.90 4.07 -35.05
C MET A 318 -6.99 5.08 -34.66
N CYS A 319 -6.61 6.29 -34.22
CA CYS A 319 -7.57 7.35 -33.88
C CYS A 319 -8.33 7.95 -35.09
N GLN A 320 -8.04 7.52 -36.32
CA GLN A 320 -8.86 7.81 -37.51
C GLN A 320 -9.93 6.72 -37.73
N GLN A 321 -9.67 5.49 -37.28
CA GLN A 321 -10.64 4.38 -37.28
C GLN A 321 -11.61 4.48 -36.08
N LEU A 322 -11.15 5.00 -34.94
CA LEU A 322 -11.88 5.04 -33.66
C LEU A 322 -12.23 6.49 -33.20
N PRO A 323 -13.10 7.24 -33.92
CA PRO A 323 -13.44 8.63 -33.59
C PRO A 323 -14.39 8.79 -32.38
N SER A 324 -14.98 7.69 -31.92
CA SER A 324 -15.90 7.67 -30.77
C SER A 324 -15.25 7.27 -29.45
N LEU A 325 -13.96 6.89 -29.47
CA LEU A 325 -13.27 6.29 -28.34
C LEU A 325 -13.19 7.23 -27.13
N ARG A 326 -13.61 6.72 -25.97
CA ARG A 326 -13.66 7.39 -24.65
C ARG A 326 -12.70 6.75 -23.66
N VAL A 327 -12.56 5.43 -23.67
CA VAL A 327 -11.62 4.69 -22.81
C VAL A 327 -10.71 3.83 -23.68
N LEU A 328 -9.39 3.93 -23.44
CA LEU A 328 -8.37 3.10 -24.07
C LEU A 328 -7.47 2.50 -22.99
N GLU A 329 -7.52 1.19 -22.80
CA GLU A 329 -6.79 0.46 -21.77
C GLU A 329 -5.89 -0.61 -22.44
N LEU A 330 -4.56 -0.40 -22.36
CA LEU A 330 -3.52 -1.13 -23.08
C LEU A 330 -2.41 -1.63 -22.14
N SER A 331 -2.71 -1.84 -20.87
CA SER A 331 -1.74 -2.25 -19.86
C SER A 331 -1.17 -3.65 -20.02
N HIS A 332 0.00 -3.87 -19.41
CA HIS A 332 0.75 -5.14 -19.45
C HIS A 332 1.06 -5.61 -20.88
N ASN A 333 1.33 -4.67 -21.79
CA ASN A 333 1.79 -4.95 -23.16
C ASN A 333 3.32 -4.72 -23.27
N GLN A 334 3.84 -4.60 -24.49
CA GLN A 334 5.26 -4.38 -24.77
C GLN A 334 5.49 -3.11 -25.61
N ILE A 335 4.62 -2.11 -25.45
CA ILE A 335 4.62 -0.88 -26.26
C ILE A 335 5.84 -0.02 -25.93
N GLU A 336 6.66 0.29 -26.93
CA GLU A 336 7.92 1.06 -26.79
C GLU A 336 7.77 2.52 -27.27
N GLU A 337 6.97 2.77 -28.32
CA GLU A 337 6.66 4.11 -28.85
C GLU A 337 5.14 4.38 -28.92
N LEU A 338 4.73 5.60 -28.56
CA LEU A 338 3.33 6.06 -28.69
C LEU A 338 3.10 6.89 -29.98
N PRO A 339 1.96 6.69 -30.67
CA PRO A 339 1.51 7.58 -31.75
C PRO A 339 0.91 8.87 -31.19
N SER A 340 0.59 9.83 -32.07
CA SER A 340 -0.21 10.99 -31.69
C SER A 340 -1.70 10.64 -31.61
N PHE A 341 -2.29 10.80 -30.44
CA PHE A 341 -3.70 10.48 -30.17
C PHE A 341 -4.67 11.60 -30.57
N HIS A 342 -4.21 12.72 -31.16
CA HIS A 342 -4.99 13.96 -31.40
C HIS A 342 -6.32 13.85 -32.18
N ARG A 343 -6.60 12.69 -32.80
CA ARG A 343 -7.88 12.39 -33.47
C ARG A 343 -8.91 11.70 -32.57
N CYS A 344 -8.49 11.06 -31.48
CA CYS A 344 -9.35 10.47 -30.45
C CYS A 344 -9.93 11.58 -29.54
N GLN A 345 -10.64 12.56 -30.12
CA GLN A 345 -11.02 13.80 -29.41
C GLN A 345 -12.01 13.61 -28.25
N ARG A 346 -12.64 12.43 -28.15
CA ARG A 346 -13.53 12.03 -27.04
C ARG A 346 -12.83 11.25 -25.93
N LEU A 347 -11.53 10.98 -26.03
CA LEU A 347 -10.81 10.18 -25.05
C LEU A 347 -10.84 10.86 -23.67
N GLU A 348 -11.49 10.19 -22.72
CA GLU A 348 -11.67 10.58 -21.32
C GLU A 348 -10.63 9.89 -20.43
N GLU A 349 -10.26 8.63 -20.74
CA GLU A 349 -9.30 7.84 -19.94
C GLU A 349 -8.34 7.03 -20.82
N LEU A 350 -7.07 6.95 -20.38
CA LEU A 350 -5.99 6.24 -21.07
C LEU A 350 -5.11 5.46 -20.08
N GLY A 351 -5.18 4.13 -20.15
CA GLY A 351 -4.31 3.20 -19.42
C GLY A 351 -3.19 2.65 -20.31
N LEU A 352 -1.94 2.87 -19.91
CA LEU A 352 -0.72 2.42 -20.59
C LEU A 352 0.30 1.80 -19.60
N GLN A 353 -0.15 1.46 -18.40
CA GLN A 353 0.67 0.95 -17.30
C GLN A 353 1.30 -0.41 -17.58
N HIS A 354 2.48 -0.69 -17.02
CA HIS A 354 3.27 -1.88 -17.30
C HIS A 354 3.56 -2.09 -18.81
N ASN A 355 4.14 -1.06 -19.46
CA ASN A 355 4.64 -1.13 -20.83
C ASN A 355 6.15 -0.82 -20.86
N LYS A 356 6.72 -0.48 -22.03
CA LYS A 356 8.15 -0.18 -22.20
C LYS A 356 8.39 1.25 -22.72
N ILE A 357 7.47 2.17 -22.47
CA ILE A 357 7.49 3.52 -23.06
C ILE A 357 8.69 4.30 -22.51
N HIS A 358 9.48 4.89 -23.40
CA HIS A 358 10.73 5.60 -23.05
C HIS A 358 10.63 7.14 -23.07
N GLU A 359 9.79 7.71 -23.94
CA GLU A 359 9.61 9.15 -24.08
C GLU A 359 8.16 9.53 -24.38
N ILE A 360 7.75 10.73 -23.94
CA ILE A 360 6.47 11.35 -24.30
C ILE A 360 6.74 12.59 -25.15
N ARG A 361 6.25 12.60 -26.39
CA ARG A 361 6.48 13.66 -27.38
C ARG A 361 5.44 14.77 -27.25
N ALA A 362 5.73 15.93 -27.85
CA ALA A 362 4.88 17.12 -27.81
C ALA A 362 3.46 16.87 -28.35
N ASP A 363 3.35 16.02 -29.38
CA ASP A 363 2.12 15.73 -30.11
C ASP A 363 1.38 14.49 -29.62
N THR A 364 1.95 13.71 -28.69
CA THR A 364 1.36 12.44 -28.20
C THR A 364 -0.06 12.65 -27.65
N PHE A 365 -0.24 13.58 -26.72
CA PHE A 365 -1.55 13.90 -26.10
C PHE A 365 -2.18 15.20 -26.61
N GLY A 366 -1.72 15.69 -27.77
CA GLY A 366 -2.12 16.99 -28.30
C GLY A 366 -3.63 17.13 -28.54
N GLN A 367 -4.21 18.22 -28.03
CA GLN A 367 -5.61 18.63 -28.20
C GLN A 367 -6.68 17.72 -27.55
N LEU A 368 -6.31 16.77 -26.68
CA LEU A 368 -7.25 15.88 -25.97
C LEU A 368 -7.99 16.60 -24.84
N LYS A 369 -8.99 17.42 -25.19
CA LYS A 369 -9.75 18.26 -24.25
C LYS A 369 -10.68 17.47 -23.30
N ALA A 370 -11.07 16.26 -23.66
CA ALA A 370 -11.95 15.41 -22.85
C ALA A 370 -11.19 14.62 -21.77
N LEU A 371 -9.87 14.50 -21.89
CA LEU A 371 -9.04 13.57 -21.12
C LEU A 371 -8.95 13.98 -19.64
N ARG A 372 -9.34 13.05 -18.77
CA ARG A 372 -9.44 13.21 -17.30
C ARG A 372 -8.40 12.38 -16.55
N SER A 373 -8.08 11.20 -17.07
CA SER A 373 -7.16 10.23 -16.45
C SER A 373 -6.10 9.74 -17.45
N ILE A 374 -4.85 9.72 -17.00
CA ILE A 374 -3.74 9.05 -17.69
C ILE A 374 -3.01 8.19 -16.66
N ASP A 375 -2.85 6.89 -16.95
CA ASP A 375 -1.92 6.01 -16.24
C ASP A 375 -0.77 5.60 -17.17
N LEU A 376 0.44 5.97 -16.79
CA LEU A 376 1.71 5.65 -17.43
C LEU A 376 2.67 4.97 -16.44
N SER A 377 2.16 4.44 -15.32
CA SER A 377 2.96 3.78 -14.29
C SER A 377 3.71 2.54 -14.81
N TRP A 378 4.78 2.14 -14.12
CA TRP A 378 5.60 0.97 -14.47
C TRP A 378 6.07 0.96 -15.93
N ASN A 379 6.64 2.07 -16.37
CA ASN A 379 7.25 2.24 -17.68
C ASN A 379 8.72 2.68 -17.54
N TYR A 380 9.40 3.00 -18.64
CA TYR A 380 10.79 3.42 -18.65
C TYR A 380 10.95 4.88 -19.09
N ILE A 381 9.97 5.74 -18.76
CA ILE A 381 9.92 7.11 -19.24
C ILE A 381 11.04 7.92 -18.57
N GLN A 382 11.97 8.41 -19.39
CA GLN A 382 13.08 9.28 -18.95
C GLN A 382 12.79 10.76 -19.23
N PHE A 383 12.03 11.04 -20.30
CA PHE A 383 11.76 12.39 -20.77
C PHE A 383 10.30 12.58 -21.17
N ILE A 384 9.72 13.71 -20.76
CA ILE A 384 8.40 14.19 -21.15
C ILE A 384 8.59 15.60 -21.73
N HIS A 385 8.14 15.83 -22.96
CA HIS A 385 8.29 17.13 -23.61
C HIS A 385 7.52 18.23 -22.85
N PRO A 386 8.07 19.45 -22.64
CA PRO A 386 7.43 20.52 -21.86
C PRO A 386 6.04 20.98 -22.32
N GLU A 387 5.67 20.67 -23.58
CA GLU A 387 4.36 21.01 -24.15
C GLU A 387 3.35 19.85 -24.13
N ALA A 388 3.76 18.61 -23.82
CA ALA A 388 2.95 17.41 -24.00
C ALA A 388 1.61 17.42 -23.23
N PHE A 389 1.57 18.10 -22.07
CA PHE A 389 0.37 18.20 -21.23
C PHE A 389 -0.35 19.57 -21.34
N VAL A 390 0.19 20.54 -22.09
CA VAL A 390 -0.31 21.93 -22.11
C VAL A 390 -1.77 22.04 -22.59
N THR A 391 -2.22 21.13 -23.45
CA THR A 391 -3.59 21.14 -23.99
C THR A 391 -4.63 20.37 -23.16
N LEU A 392 -4.23 19.73 -22.06
CA LEU A 392 -5.06 18.79 -21.29
C LEU A 392 -5.90 19.48 -20.19
N HIS A 393 -6.77 20.38 -20.61
CA HIS A 393 -7.55 21.27 -19.73
C HIS A 393 -8.47 20.57 -18.72
N SER A 394 -8.80 19.30 -18.96
CA SER A 394 -9.71 18.49 -18.12
C SER A 394 -8.98 17.42 -17.29
N LEU A 395 -7.63 17.37 -17.33
CA LEU A 395 -6.86 16.33 -16.65
C LEU A 395 -6.95 16.49 -15.14
N THR A 396 -7.36 15.42 -14.46
CA THR A 396 -7.56 15.38 -13.00
C THR A 396 -6.72 14.30 -12.31
N LYS A 397 -6.46 13.17 -12.99
CA LYS A 397 -5.61 12.09 -12.51
C LYS A 397 -4.43 11.89 -13.47
N LEU A 398 -3.22 11.80 -12.91
CA LEU A 398 -2.00 11.45 -13.64
C LEU A 398 -1.15 10.50 -12.79
N ASP A 399 -0.93 9.28 -13.28
CA ASP A 399 -0.01 8.32 -12.69
C ASP A 399 1.23 8.13 -13.57
N LEU A 400 2.40 8.32 -12.95
CA LEU A 400 3.74 8.18 -13.50
C LEU A 400 4.64 7.36 -12.55
N THR A 401 4.04 6.53 -11.69
CA THR A 401 4.73 5.69 -10.69
C THR A 401 5.74 4.73 -11.32
N ASP A 402 6.83 4.42 -10.63
CA ASP A 402 7.90 3.50 -11.04
C ASP A 402 8.34 3.70 -12.50
N ASN A 403 8.82 4.93 -12.77
CA ASN A 403 9.42 5.37 -14.02
C ASN A 403 10.85 5.92 -13.79
N GLN A 404 11.47 6.50 -14.81
CA GLN A 404 12.86 6.98 -14.78
C GLN A 404 12.96 8.52 -14.86
N LEU A 405 11.93 9.24 -14.40
CA LEU A 405 11.83 10.70 -14.54
C LEU A 405 12.88 11.45 -13.71
N VAL A 406 13.47 12.47 -14.32
CA VAL A 406 14.38 13.43 -13.66
C VAL A 406 13.65 14.75 -13.32
N THR A 407 12.71 15.16 -14.18
CA THR A 407 11.92 16.40 -14.05
C THR A 407 10.49 16.15 -14.52
N LEU A 408 9.51 16.92 -14.00
CA LEU A 408 8.10 16.88 -14.43
C LEU A 408 7.69 18.22 -15.04
N PRO A 409 7.20 18.28 -16.29
CA PRO A 409 6.75 19.53 -16.89
C PRO A 409 5.42 19.98 -16.29
N LEU A 410 5.45 21.08 -15.53
CA LEU A 410 4.29 21.59 -14.78
C LEU A 410 3.23 22.28 -15.65
N ASN A 411 3.55 22.65 -16.88
CA ASN A 411 2.67 23.41 -17.77
C ASN A 411 1.43 22.59 -18.17
N GLY A 412 0.24 23.10 -17.82
CA GLY A 412 -1.04 22.42 -18.04
C GLY A 412 -1.52 21.57 -16.84
N LEU A 413 -0.64 21.18 -15.92
CA LEU A 413 -0.98 20.24 -14.84
C LEU A 413 -1.67 20.88 -13.61
N GLY A 414 -1.88 22.20 -13.58
CA GLY A 414 -2.56 22.90 -12.47
C GLY A 414 -4.04 22.51 -12.26
N GLY A 415 -4.61 21.69 -13.15
CA GLY A 415 -5.94 21.09 -13.00
C GLY A 415 -5.99 19.84 -12.11
N LEU A 416 -4.85 19.19 -11.86
CA LEU A 416 -4.78 17.88 -11.21
C LEU A 416 -5.34 17.86 -9.78
N THR A 417 -6.05 16.78 -9.47
CA THR A 417 -6.52 16.41 -8.13
C THR A 417 -5.80 15.17 -7.60
N HIS A 418 -5.29 14.30 -8.47
CA HIS A 418 -4.48 13.13 -8.12
C HIS A 418 -3.20 13.13 -8.97
N LEU A 419 -2.04 13.03 -8.34
CA LEU A 419 -0.74 12.93 -8.99
C LEU A 419 0.12 11.88 -8.29
N LYS A 420 0.57 10.87 -9.04
CA LYS A 420 1.40 9.79 -8.52
C LYS A 420 2.75 9.76 -9.24
N LEU A 421 3.83 9.80 -8.47
CA LEU A 421 5.22 9.97 -8.91
C LEU A 421 6.18 9.06 -8.13
N GLN A 422 5.68 8.21 -7.22
CA GLN A 422 6.49 7.28 -6.43
C GLN A 422 7.38 6.40 -7.34
N GLY A 423 8.51 5.91 -6.83
CA GLY A 423 9.41 5.06 -7.63
C GLY A 423 10.29 5.79 -8.67
N ASN A 424 10.22 7.13 -8.77
CA ASN A 424 11.10 7.94 -9.63
C ASN A 424 12.28 8.56 -8.82
N PRO A 425 13.39 7.83 -8.56
CA PRO A 425 14.44 8.27 -7.63
C PRO A 425 15.26 9.49 -8.09
N SER A 426 15.21 9.86 -9.39
CA SER A 426 15.90 11.05 -9.89
C SER A 426 15.09 12.34 -9.72
N LEU A 427 13.76 12.22 -9.54
CA LEU A 427 12.82 13.34 -9.40
C LEU A 427 12.89 13.92 -7.98
N SER A 428 13.99 14.61 -7.69
CA SER A 428 14.34 15.15 -6.37
C SER A 428 13.99 16.64 -6.18
N GLU A 429 13.35 17.27 -7.16
CA GLU A 429 12.95 18.68 -7.11
C GLU A 429 11.68 18.90 -6.25
N PRO A 430 11.61 19.97 -5.43
CA PRO A 430 10.43 20.26 -4.61
C PRO A 430 9.31 20.94 -5.43
N PHE A 431 8.07 20.51 -5.22
CA PHE A 431 6.89 21.12 -5.82
C PHE A 431 6.34 22.26 -4.96
N SER A 432 5.92 23.36 -5.58
CA SER A 432 5.19 24.43 -4.88
C SER A 432 3.70 24.09 -4.77
N LYS A 433 2.99 24.68 -3.80
CA LYS A 433 1.53 24.59 -3.70
C LYS A 433 0.80 25.37 -4.80
N GLU A 434 1.47 26.36 -5.40
CA GLU A 434 0.96 27.12 -6.55
C GLU A 434 0.94 26.31 -7.84
N SER A 435 1.82 25.30 -7.96
CA SER A 435 1.89 24.40 -9.12
C SER A 435 0.68 23.46 -9.20
N PHE A 436 0.12 23.04 -8.07
CA PHE A 436 -1.01 22.11 -8.01
C PHE A 436 -2.10 22.56 -7.01
N PRO A 437 -2.83 23.66 -7.31
CA PRO A 437 -3.75 24.30 -6.36
C PRO A 437 -5.01 23.48 -6.04
N LYS A 438 -5.29 22.40 -6.78
CA LYS A 438 -6.46 21.52 -6.62
C LYS A 438 -6.12 20.13 -6.04
N MET A 439 -4.88 19.91 -5.63
CA MET A 439 -4.38 18.58 -5.27
C MET A 439 -5.10 17.98 -4.05
N ARG A 440 -5.72 16.81 -4.23
CA ARG A 440 -6.33 15.99 -3.17
C ARG A 440 -5.41 14.86 -2.74
N VAL A 441 -4.75 14.16 -3.67
CA VAL A 441 -3.83 13.04 -3.42
C VAL A 441 -2.52 13.20 -4.18
N LEU A 442 -1.38 13.21 -3.47
CA LEU A 442 -0.04 13.38 -4.04
C LEU A 442 0.92 12.29 -3.52
N GLU A 443 1.29 11.34 -4.38
CA GLU A 443 2.26 10.29 -4.04
C GLU A 443 3.61 10.65 -4.70
N VAL A 444 4.69 10.73 -3.92
CA VAL A 444 5.99 11.28 -4.37
C VAL A 444 7.19 10.40 -3.95
N PRO A 445 8.34 10.47 -4.64
CA PRO A 445 9.54 9.71 -4.25
C PRO A 445 10.09 10.08 -2.86
N TYR A 446 9.97 11.35 -2.45
CA TYR A 446 10.58 11.87 -1.23
C TYR A 446 9.59 12.65 -0.35
N ALA A 447 9.55 12.33 0.95
CA ALA A 447 8.68 13.00 1.91
C ALA A 447 8.88 14.54 1.97
N TYR A 448 10.08 15.02 1.65
CA TYR A 448 10.39 16.45 1.55
C TYR A 448 9.53 17.20 0.53
N GLN A 449 9.05 16.53 -0.52
CA GLN A 449 8.17 17.12 -1.53
C GLN A 449 6.75 17.37 -0.99
N CYS A 450 6.32 16.63 0.05
CA CYS A 450 5.06 16.86 0.75
C CYS A 450 5.06 18.06 1.71
N CYS A 451 6.22 18.63 2.05
CA CYS A 451 6.31 19.75 3.00
C CYS A 451 5.49 20.98 2.57
N ALA A 452 5.38 21.25 1.26
CA ALA A 452 4.59 22.37 0.73
C ALA A 452 3.06 22.20 0.90
N TYR A 453 2.58 20.98 1.17
CA TYR A 453 1.16 20.66 1.23
C TYR A 453 0.58 20.64 2.65
N GLY A 454 1.42 20.74 3.67
CA GLY A 454 0.98 21.02 5.05
C GLY A 454 0.60 19.80 5.89
N SER A 455 1.05 18.59 5.54
CA SER A 455 0.85 17.37 6.35
C SER A 455 1.53 17.42 7.74
N CYS A 456 2.27 18.48 8.06
CA CYS A 456 2.92 18.67 9.36
C CYS A 456 1.93 19.16 10.43
N SER A 457 1.93 18.47 11.58
CA SER A 457 1.36 18.91 12.88
C SER A 457 -0.16 18.83 13.12
N SER A 458 -0.96 18.18 12.25
CA SER A 458 -2.36 17.86 12.61
C SER A 458 -2.44 16.78 13.71
N PHE A 459 -1.71 15.68 13.57
CA PHE A 459 -1.79 14.52 14.47
C PHE A 459 -1.22 14.73 15.89
N PHE A 460 -0.34 15.71 16.10
CA PHE A 460 0.34 15.94 17.39
C PHE A 460 -0.17 17.16 18.18
N LYS A 461 -1.06 18.00 17.61
CA LYS A 461 -1.55 19.21 18.30
C LYS A 461 -2.75 19.00 19.23
N VAL A 462 -3.33 17.81 19.27
CA VAL A 462 -4.49 17.49 20.14
C VAL A 462 -4.09 17.37 21.62
N SER A 463 -2.79 17.27 21.95
CA SER A 463 -2.33 16.96 23.31
C SER A 463 -2.26 18.14 24.29
N ASN A 464 -2.06 19.39 23.83
CA ASN A 464 -1.59 20.49 24.70
C ASN A 464 -2.43 21.77 24.55
N GLN A 465 -3.71 21.75 24.95
CA GLN A 465 -4.52 22.98 25.07
C GLN A 465 -5.63 22.92 26.14
N TRP A 466 -5.34 22.34 27.31
CA TRP A 466 -6.29 22.26 28.45
C TRP A 466 -5.60 22.63 29.78
N GLU A 467 -5.18 23.90 29.93
CA GLU A 467 -4.82 24.49 31.24
C GLU A 467 -4.76 26.03 31.16
N ALA A 468 -5.87 26.71 31.49
CA ALA A 468 -5.97 28.10 31.99
C ALA A 468 -7.46 28.52 32.10
N GLU A 469 -7.84 28.97 33.29
CA GLU A 469 -9.17 29.39 33.77
C GLU A 469 -9.73 30.64 33.01
N ASP A 470 -11.00 31.07 33.10
CA ASP A 470 -12.02 30.86 34.15
C ASP A 470 -13.48 31.21 33.68
N MET A 471 -14.51 30.76 34.44
CA MET A 471 -15.94 31.21 34.47
C MET A 471 -16.81 31.15 33.18
N SER A 472 -18.12 30.80 33.19
CA SER A 472 -19.07 30.18 34.15
C SER A 472 -20.35 29.68 33.38
N PRO A 473 -21.52 29.31 33.96
CA PRO A 473 -22.11 27.95 33.85
C PRO A 473 -23.44 27.83 33.03
N GLU A 474 -24.18 26.73 33.26
CA GLU A 474 -25.48 26.27 32.66
C GLU A 474 -25.30 25.43 31.36
N GLU A 475 -25.91 24.25 31.14
CA GLU A 475 -26.89 23.45 31.93
C GLU A 475 -26.77 21.91 31.65
N GLU A 476 -27.57 21.10 32.38
CA GLU A 476 -27.81 19.63 32.41
C GLU A 476 -27.94 18.84 31.06
N ASP A 477 -27.82 17.50 30.93
CA ASP A 477 -27.28 16.36 31.73
C ASP A 477 -26.95 15.16 30.73
N PRO A 478 -26.93 13.82 30.99
CA PRO A 478 -25.93 12.93 30.36
C PRO A 478 -26.48 11.74 29.52
N HIS A 479 -25.59 10.92 28.94
CA HIS A 479 -25.59 9.43 28.99
C HIS A 479 -24.86 8.74 27.80
N LYS A 480 -23.62 8.25 28.03
CA LYS A 480 -23.27 6.81 28.14
C LYS A 480 -21.75 6.59 28.23
N ARG A 481 -21.35 5.46 28.85
CA ARG A 481 -19.95 5.02 28.97
C ARG A 481 -19.66 3.83 28.06
N THR A 482 -18.45 3.87 27.51
CA THR A 482 -17.56 2.78 27.06
C THR A 482 -17.80 1.35 27.60
N VAL A 483 -17.71 0.35 26.71
CA VAL A 483 -17.07 -0.98 26.92
C VAL A 483 -16.41 -1.40 25.59
N GLU A 484 -15.40 -2.28 25.61
CA GLU A 484 -14.51 -2.62 24.48
C GLU A 484 -14.63 -4.09 23.97
N LEU A 485 -13.96 -4.35 22.83
CA LEU A 485 -13.38 -5.63 22.35
C LEU A 485 -14.24 -6.72 21.62
N PHE A 486 -13.52 -7.44 20.74
CA PHE A 486 -13.89 -8.48 19.75
C PHE A 486 -13.62 -9.93 20.28
N PRO A 487 -13.74 -11.07 19.51
CA PRO A 487 -14.25 -11.33 18.14
C PRO A 487 -15.23 -12.55 18.00
N GLY A 488 -15.72 -12.84 16.78
CA GLY A 488 -16.38 -14.11 16.41
C GLY A 488 -16.71 -14.27 14.90
N HIS A 489 -16.65 -15.48 14.34
CA HIS A 489 -16.81 -15.77 12.89
C HIS A 489 -18.23 -16.19 12.45
N THR A 490 -18.60 -15.92 11.19
CA THR A 490 -18.99 -16.93 10.17
C THR A 490 -19.01 -16.30 8.76
N GLU A 491 -19.16 -17.11 7.69
CA GLU A 491 -18.81 -16.76 6.31
C GLU A 491 -20.01 -16.70 5.32
N ASN A 492 -19.73 -16.19 4.11
CA ASN A 492 -20.37 -16.49 2.81
C ASN A 492 -21.79 -15.94 2.49
N HIS A 493 -21.81 -14.80 1.81
CA HIS A 493 -22.38 -14.73 0.45
C HIS A 493 -21.56 -13.79 -0.45
N TYR A 494 -21.57 -14.06 -1.76
CA TYR A 494 -21.05 -13.16 -2.79
C TYR A 494 -22.23 -12.50 -3.49
N ASP A 495 -22.19 -11.18 -3.63
CA ASP A 495 -22.89 -10.44 -4.69
C ASP A 495 -22.09 -9.16 -4.97
N LEU A 496 -22.23 -8.62 -6.18
CA LEU A 496 -21.47 -7.48 -6.69
C LEU A 496 -22.39 -6.26 -6.91
N ASP A 497 -21.79 -5.07 -7.00
CA ASP A 497 -22.38 -3.85 -7.56
C ASP A 497 -23.69 -3.29 -6.93
N THR A 498 -23.58 -2.58 -5.80
CA THR A 498 -24.34 -1.32 -5.57
C THR A 498 -23.65 -0.43 -4.50
N ASP A 499 -22.53 0.22 -4.85
CA ASP A 499 -21.87 1.19 -3.93
C ASP A 499 -21.29 2.45 -4.63
N ASP A 500 -21.58 2.65 -5.92
CA ASP A 500 -20.98 3.72 -6.75
C ASP A 500 -21.92 4.94 -6.94
N LEU A 501 -22.89 5.15 -6.02
CA LEU A 501 -23.86 6.26 -6.08
C LEU A 501 -24.17 6.93 -4.73
N GLN A 502 -23.28 6.87 -3.74
CA GLN A 502 -23.47 7.57 -2.46
C GLN A 502 -22.23 8.34 -1.96
N LEU A 503 -21.54 9.06 -2.85
CA LEU A 503 -20.45 9.99 -2.51
C LEU A 503 -20.72 11.47 -2.87
N ASP A 504 -21.89 11.80 -3.43
CA ASP A 504 -22.21 13.13 -3.98
C ASP A 504 -23.01 14.06 -3.04
N LEU A 505 -23.16 13.73 -1.75
CA LEU A 505 -24.00 14.52 -0.81
C LEU A 505 -23.44 14.82 0.60
N GLU A 506 -22.12 14.71 0.83
CA GLU A 506 -21.48 15.30 2.03
C GLU A 506 -20.29 16.25 1.75
N GLU A 507 -20.07 16.70 0.50
CA GLU A 507 -19.02 17.69 0.20
C GLU A 507 -19.45 19.14 0.52
N SER A 508 -19.85 19.42 1.78
CA SER A 508 -19.95 20.79 2.30
C SER A 508 -19.57 20.91 3.79
N LYS A 509 -18.63 21.83 4.08
CA LYS A 509 -18.12 22.20 5.42
C LYS A 509 -17.07 21.29 6.10
N LEU A 510 -16.15 20.72 5.33
CA LEU A 510 -14.76 20.61 5.80
C LEU A 510 -13.79 20.93 4.65
N HIS A 511 -12.66 21.58 4.93
CA HIS A 511 -11.62 21.79 3.91
C HIS A 511 -10.84 20.49 3.72
N PRO A 512 -10.83 19.87 2.52
CA PRO A 512 -10.06 18.65 2.29
C PRO A 512 -8.56 18.96 2.35
N THR A 513 -7.89 18.45 3.37
CA THR A 513 -6.42 18.50 3.49
C THR A 513 -5.82 17.53 2.47
N THR A 514 -4.91 18.01 1.62
CA THR A 514 -4.20 17.16 0.64
C THR A 514 -3.51 16.00 1.33
N GLN A 515 -3.89 14.77 0.97
CA GLN A 515 -3.18 13.57 1.39
C GLN A 515 -1.89 13.48 0.56
N CYS A 516 -0.73 13.50 1.24
CA CYS A 516 0.56 13.43 0.57
C CYS A 516 1.44 12.35 1.20
N THR A 517 1.98 11.45 0.39
CA THR A 517 2.73 10.26 0.81
C THR A 517 4.07 10.14 0.06
N PRO A 518 5.15 9.67 0.72
CA PRO A 518 5.26 9.45 2.17
C PRO A 518 5.23 10.78 2.94
N SER A 519 4.58 10.81 4.11
CA SER A 519 4.43 12.05 4.87
C SER A 519 5.76 12.52 5.51
N PRO A 520 5.99 13.84 5.67
CA PRO A 520 7.10 14.34 6.47
C PRO A 520 7.00 13.89 7.93
N GLY A 521 8.13 13.84 8.63
CA GLY A 521 8.16 13.41 10.03
C GLY A 521 9.48 13.73 10.73
N PRO A 522 9.64 13.39 12.02
CA PRO A 522 10.81 13.77 12.82
C PRO A 522 12.14 13.20 12.29
N PHE A 523 12.11 12.10 11.52
CA PHE A 523 13.26 11.59 10.78
C PHE A 523 13.37 12.11 9.34
N LYS A 524 12.32 12.69 8.75
CA LYS A 524 12.36 13.39 7.44
C LYS A 524 11.72 14.79 7.58
N PRO A 525 12.41 15.72 8.25
CA PRO A 525 11.85 17.02 8.63
C PRO A 525 11.84 18.02 7.46
N CYS A 526 11.04 19.08 7.58
CA CYS A 526 10.91 20.10 6.54
C CYS A 526 11.93 21.23 6.68
N ASP A 527 12.04 21.85 7.85
CA ASP A 527 12.77 23.12 8.01
C ASP A 527 14.21 22.92 8.54
N HIS A 528 14.40 21.92 9.40
CA HIS A 528 15.59 21.76 10.23
C HIS A 528 15.96 20.28 10.36
N LEU A 529 17.24 19.93 10.14
CA LEU A 529 17.69 18.53 10.27
C LEU A 529 17.59 18.05 11.72
N PHE A 530 18.01 18.88 12.68
CA PHE A 530 17.99 18.53 14.11
C PHE A 530 16.74 18.96 14.87
N GLU A 531 15.95 19.90 14.33
CA GLU A 531 14.76 20.54 14.95
C GLU A 531 15.05 21.27 16.28
N SER A 532 15.47 20.54 17.31
CA SER A 532 15.70 21.05 18.67
C SER A 532 17.04 21.77 18.85
N TRP A 533 16.99 22.94 19.48
CA TRP A 533 18.19 23.68 19.94
C TRP A 533 18.99 22.94 21.01
N ILE A 534 18.37 22.05 21.79
CA ILE A 534 19.07 21.23 22.80
C ILE A 534 19.95 20.19 22.09
N ILE A 535 19.41 19.51 21.06
CA ILE A 535 20.16 18.56 20.24
C ILE A 535 21.31 19.30 19.53
N ARG A 536 21.06 20.47 18.93
CA ARG A 536 22.09 21.32 18.32
C ARG A 536 23.24 21.60 19.30
N LEU A 537 22.93 22.15 20.47
CA LEU A 537 23.96 22.50 21.47
C LEU A 537 24.75 21.26 21.92
N GLY A 538 24.07 20.13 22.15
CA GLY A 538 24.70 18.85 22.48
C GLY A 538 25.67 18.38 21.39
N VAL A 539 25.24 18.35 20.12
CA VAL A 539 26.07 17.94 18.99
C VAL A 539 27.27 18.88 18.80
N TRP A 540 27.10 20.21 18.92
CA TRP A 540 28.21 21.17 18.82
C TRP A 540 29.24 20.99 19.95
N VAL A 541 28.80 20.77 21.19
CA VAL A 541 29.70 20.46 22.32
C VAL A 541 30.42 19.12 22.09
N ILE A 542 29.71 18.09 21.62
CA ILE A 542 30.27 16.78 21.28
C ILE A 542 31.35 16.91 20.19
N VAL A 543 31.09 17.65 19.12
CA VAL A 543 32.05 17.90 18.04
C VAL A 543 33.33 18.55 18.58
N VAL A 544 33.20 19.64 19.33
CA VAL A 544 34.37 20.38 19.86
C VAL A 544 35.18 19.53 20.84
N VAL A 545 34.52 18.85 21.79
CA VAL A 545 35.21 18.04 22.82
C VAL A 545 35.82 16.78 22.21
N SER A 546 35.08 16.03 21.39
CA SER A 546 35.61 14.79 20.80
C SER A 546 36.79 15.05 19.87
N VAL A 547 36.74 16.07 19.00
CA VAL A 547 37.86 16.37 18.10
C VAL A 547 39.08 16.88 18.88
N LEU A 548 38.92 17.89 19.75
CA LEU A 548 40.06 18.48 20.47
C LEU A 548 40.68 17.53 21.49
N CYS A 549 39.88 16.86 22.33
CA CYS A 549 40.41 16.03 23.40
C CYS A 549 41.02 14.72 22.87
N ASN A 550 40.44 14.09 21.84
CA ASN A 550 41.09 12.90 21.25
C ASN A 550 42.33 13.27 20.44
N ALA A 551 42.35 14.39 19.70
CA ALA A 551 43.56 14.86 19.02
C ALA A 551 44.71 15.13 20.02
N LEU A 552 44.41 15.73 21.18
CA LEU A 552 45.38 15.94 22.26
C LEU A 552 45.93 14.61 22.81
N VAL A 553 45.08 13.60 23.00
CA VAL A 553 45.50 12.25 23.43
C VAL A 553 46.34 11.54 22.36
N ILE A 554 45.96 11.61 21.08
CA ILE A 554 46.73 11.07 19.95
C ILE A 554 48.13 11.70 19.91
N VAL A 555 48.24 13.03 20.00
CA VAL A 555 49.53 13.72 20.01
C VAL A 555 50.37 13.31 21.22
N ALA A 556 49.81 13.27 22.43
CA ALA A 556 50.55 12.86 23.63
C ALA A 556 51.02 11.39 23.57
N VAL A 557 50.19 10.48 23.06
CA VAL A 557 50.53 9.05 22.94
C VAL A 557 51.58 8.79 21.86
N PHE A 558 51.47 9.41 20.69
CA PHE A 558 52.31 9.07 19.53
C PHE A 558 53.47 10.03 19.24
N ALA A 559 53.45 11.27 19.74
CA ALA A 559 54.53 12.24 19.54
C ALA A 559 55.43 12.43 20.79
N SER A 560 55.04 11.94 21.96
CA SER A 560 55.93 11.96 23.14
C SER A 560 57.16 11.06 22.92
N PRO A 561 58.34 11.42 23.46
CA PRO A 561 59.55 10.60 23.37
C PRO A 561 59.53 9.38 24.31
N SER A 562 58.36 8.99 24.83
CA SER A 562 58.20 7.92 25.82
C SER A 562 58.13 6.54 25.16
N TYR A 563 58.45 5.48 25.91
CA TYR A 563 58.30 4.11 25.39
C TYR A 563 56.81 3.78 25.15
N LEU A 564 56.47 3.50 23.89
CA LEU A 564 55.11 3.18 23.45
C LEU A 564 54.71 1.77 23.93
N SER A 565 54.19 1.68 25.15
CA SER A 565 53.66 0.44 25.70
C SER A 565 52.44 -0.06 24.90
N PRO A 566 52.14 -1.38 24.89
CA PRO A 566 50.95 -1.90 24.24
C PRO A 566 49.64 -1.31 24.78
N VAL A 567 49.61 -0.80 26.02
CA VAL A 567 48.43 -0.12 26.59
C VAL A 567 48.33 1.32 26.06
N LYS A 568 49.44 2.08 26.01
CA LYS A 568 49.43 3.42 25.37
C LYS A 568 48.96 3.32 23.92
N PHE A 569 49.44 2.33 23.16
CA PHE A 569 49.05 2.12 21.77
C PHE A 569 47.54 1.89 21.57
N VAL A 570 46.91 1.03 22.39
CA VAL A 570 45.46 0.77 22.28
C VAL A 570 44.64 2.00 22.69
N ILE A 571 45.04 2.73 23.74
CA ILE A 571 44.37 4.00 24.12
C ILE A 571 44.45 5.04 22.99
N GLY A 572 45.62 5.18 22.34
CA GLY A 572 45.76 6.05 21.17
C GLY A 572 44.93 5.60 19.97
N SER A 573 44.71 4.29 19.81
CA SER A 573 43.83 3.74 18.76
C SER A 573 42.35 4.00 19.04
N ILE A 574 41.91 3.86 20.31
CA ILE A 574 40.56 4.22 20.76
C ILE A 574 40.30 5.71 20.56
N ALA A 575 41.28 6.57 20.87
CA ALA A 575 41.18 8.00 20.58
C ALA A 575 41.04 8.29 19.08
N GLY A 576 41.70 7.50 18.22
CA GLY A 576 41.50 7.54 16.76
C GLY A 576 40.06 7.24 16.35
N ALA A 577 39.45 6.17 16.87
CA ALA A 577 38.05 5.82 16.60
C ALA A 577 37.08 6.91 17.12
N ASN A 578 37.28 7.41 18.35
CA ASN A 578 36.50 8.52 18.92
C ASN A 578 36.62 9.81 18.09
N MET A 579 37.77 10.08 17.46
CA MET A 579 37.95 11.24 16.57
C MET A 579 37.15 11.09 15.27
N LEU A 580 37.00 9.88 14.73
CA LEU A 580 36.09 9.62 13.60
C LEU A 580 34.63 9.88 13.98
N THR A 581 34.22 9.58 15.22
CA THR A 581 32.90 9.95 15.75
C THR A 581 32.68 11.47 15.69
N GLY A 582 33.66 12.25 16.15
CA GLY A 582 33.62 13.71 16.07
C GLY A 582 33.53 14.23 14.62
N ILE A 583 34.22 13.58 13.68
CA ILE A 583 34.23 13.96 12.26
C ILE A 583 32.85 13.74 11.60
N TYR A 584 32.18 12.60 11.80
CA TYR A 584 30.85 12.41 11.19
C TYR A 584 29.79 13.30 11.86
N CYS A 585 29.89 13.53 13.18
CA CYS A 585 29.05 14.50 13.88
C CYS A 585 29.25 15.93 13.33
N SER A 586 30.50 16.28 12.96
CA SER A 586 30.82 17.57 12.32
C SER A 586 30.16 17.70 10.94
N MET A 587 30.07 16.61 10.16
CA MET A 587 29.36 16.63 8.88
C MET A 587 27.86 16.88 9.05
N LEU A 588 27.20 16.19 9.99
CA LEU A 588 25.77 16.42 10.27
C LEU A 588 25.49 17.83 10.80
N ALA A 589 26.33 18.35 11.70
CA ALA A 589 26.23 19.72 12.20
C ALA A 589 26.45 20.77 11.09
N LEU A 590 27.39 20.52 10.18
CA LEU A 590 27.60 21.37 9.00
C LEU A 590 26.36 21.37 8.09
N VAL A 591 25.74 20.22 7.83
CA VAL A 591 24.51 20.13 7.01
C VAL A 591 23.35 20.91 7.66
N ASP A 592 23.05 20.70 8.94
CA ASP A 592 22.00 21.47 9.65
C ASP A 592 22.26 22.98 9.62
N SER A 593 23.52 23.41 9.69
CA SER A 593 23.91 24.83 9.60
C SER A 593 23.76 25.42 8.19
N LEU A 594 24.08 24.66 7.14
CA LEU A 594 24.02 25.13 5.74
C LEU A 594 22.59 25.11 5.17
N THR A 595 21.71 24.30 5.72
CA THR A 595 20.32 24.09 5.23
C THR A 595 19.26 24.70 6.15
N TYR A 596 19.68 25.53 7.11
CA TYR A 596 18.84 26.04 8.19
C TYR A 596 17.58 26.76 7.68
N GLY A 597 16.41 26.19 8.01
CA GLY A 597 15.08 26.73 7.70
C GLY A 597 14.51 26.27 6.36
N HIS A 598 15.27 25.51 5.55
CA HIS A 598 14.89 25.13 4.18
C HIS A 598 15.31 23.69 3.83
N PHE A 599 15.49 22.81 4.81
CA PHE A 599 16.08 21.48 4.64
C PHE A 599 15.38 20.63 3.56
N ALA A 600 14.05 20.71 3.42
CA ALA A 600 13.27 19.98 2.43
C ALA A 600 13.79 20.15 0.98
N SER A 601 14.28 21.35 0.64
CA SER A 601 14.83 21.63 -0.70
C SER A 601 16.17 20.94 -0.98
N TYR A 602 16.84 20.40 0.05
CA TYR A 602 18.12 19.70 -0.05
C TYR A 602 18.05 18.22 0.40
N GLY A 603 17.06 17.84 1.22
CA GLY A 603 16.97 16.52 1.86
C GLY A 603 17.06 15.33 0.90
N ALA A 604 16.29 15.34 -0.19
CA ALA A 604 16.32 14.29 -1.21
C ALA A 604 17.70 14.14 -1.89
N ARG A 605 18.38 15.26 -2.14
CA ARG A 605 19.73 15.32 -2.74
C ARG A 605 20.83 14.95 -1.74
N TRP A 606 20.57 15.10 -0.44
CA TRP A 606 21.45 14.64 0.64
C TRP A 606 21.32 13.11 0.83
N GLU A 607 20.11 12.57 1.03
CA GLU A 607 19.84 11.13 1.24
C GLU A 607 20.40 10.26 0.10
N SER A 608 20.17 10.66 -1.15
CA SER A 608 20.68 9.96 -2.34
C SER A 608 22.18 10.16 -2.57
N GLY A 609 22.76 11.27 -2.06
CA GLY A 609 24.08 11.76 -2.39
C GLY A 609 25.26 11.01 -1.74
N VAL A 610 26.46 11.27 -2.26
CA VAL A 610 27.71 10.66 -1.75
C VAL A 610 28.00 11.09 -0.31
N GLY A 611 27.65 12.32 0.07
CA GLY A 611 27.86 12.87 1.42
C GLY A 611 27.22 11.99 2.51
N CYS A 612 25.94 11.65 2.34
CA CYS A 612 25.23 10.79 3.30
C CYS A 612 25.84 9.39 3.39
N ARG A 613 26.24 8.79 2.25
CA ARG A 613 26.92 7.48 2.24
C ARG A 613 28.27 7.50 2.97
N VAL A 614 29.03 8.59 2.85
CA VAL A 614 30.29 8.79 3.59
C VAL A 614 30.05 9.01 5.08
N THR A 615 29.04 9.80 5.46
CA THR A 615 28.65 10.01 6.86
C THR A 615 28.22 8.69 7.52
N GLY A 616 27.40 7.89 6.83
CA GLY A 616 26.97 6.56 7.29
C GLY A 616 28.12 5.57 7.43
N PHE A 617 28.99 5.46 6.43
CA PHE A 617 30.22 4.65 6.49
C PHE A 617 31.12 5.04 7.67
N LEU A 618 31.38 6.34 7.87
CA LEU A 618 32.18 6.83 8.99
C LEU A 618 31.53 6.55 10.35
N SER A 619 30.20 6.60 10.44
CA SER A 619 29.49 6.31 11.70
C SER A 619 29.67 4.85 12.16
N VAL A 620 29.52 3.88 11.24
CA VAL A 620 29.70 2.45 11.53
C VAL A 620 31.17 2.12 11.74
N LEU A 621 32.07 2.67 10.91
CA LEU A 621 33.50 2.49 11.09
C LEU A 621 33.94 2.98 12.48
N ALA A 622 33.43 4.12 12.95
CA ALA A 622 33.76 4.68 14.25
C ALA A 622 33.19 3.86 15.42
N SER A 623 31.90 3.46 15.37
CA SER A 623 31.27 2.69 16.45
C SER A 623 31.93 1.32 16.63
N GLU A 624 32.04 0.55 15.55
CA GLU A 624 32.57 -0.81 15.60
C GLU A 624 34.07 -0.81 15.93
N ALA A 625 34.85 0.15 15.40
CA ALA A 625 36.26 0.29 15.78
C ALA A 625 36.43 0.61 17.27
N ALA A 626 35.62 1.52 17.82
CA ALA A 626 35.69 1.87 19.23
C ALA A 626 35.36 0.66 20.13
N ILE A 627 34.32 -0.10 19.80
CA ILE A 627 33.88 -1.26 20.59
C ILE A 627 34.88 -2.42 20.46
N PHE A 628 35.34 -2.77 19.26
CA PHE A 628 36.35 -3.83 19.08
C PHE A 628 37.70 -3.48 19.75
N LEU A 629 38.14 -2.22 19.69
CA LEU A 629 39.36 -1.78 20.38
C LEU A 629 39.18 -1.75 21.91
N LEU A 630 37.99 -1.47 22.43
CA LEU A 630 37.66 -1.60 23.84
C LEU A 630 37.67 -3.06 24.32
N THR A 631 37.11 -3.99 23.51
CA THR A 631 37.22 -5.43 23.77
C THR A 631 38.69 -5.88 23.75
N LEU A 632 39.49 -5.41 22.80
CA LEU A 632 40.93 -5.69 22.75
C LEU A 632 41.65 -5.17 24.01
N ALA A 633 41.30 -3.97 24.51
CA ALA A 633 41.86 -3.43 25.75
C ALA A 633 41.52 -4.30 26.98
N ALA A 634 40.26 -4.69 27.13
CA ALA A 634 39.80 -5.54 28.23
C ALA A 634 40.47 -6.93 28.22
N VAL A 635 40.52 -7.57 27.04
CA VAL A 635 41.23 -8.84 26.84
C VAL A 635 42.72 -8.68 27.14
N GLN A 636 43.39 -7.65 26.62
CA GLN A 636 44.80 -7.39 26.87
C GLN A 636 45.12 -7.21 28.35
N CYS A 637 44.31 -6.46 29.11
CA CYS A 637 44.48 -6.33 30.56
C CYS A 637 44.34 -7.67 31.29
N SER A 638 43.33 -8.47 30.95
CA SER A 638 43.12 -9.80 31.55
C SER A 638 44.27 -10.79 31.24
N VAL A 639 44.83 -10.73 30.02
CA VAL A 639 45.96 -11.56 29.57
C VAL A 639 47.27 -11.08 30.22
N SER A 640 47.51 -9.77 30.32
CA SER A 640 48.71 -9.24 30.99
C SER A 640 48.80 -9.69 32.45
N VAL A 641 47.69 -9.63 33.20
CA VAL A 641 47.64 -10.15 34.59
C VAL A 641 47.79 -11.67 34.63
N SER A 642 47.23 -12.40 33.65
CA SER A 642 47.36 -13.87 33.59
C SER A 642 48.78 -14.34 33.22
N CYS A 643 49.50 -13.62 32.35
CA CYS A 643 50.87 -13.95 31.95
C CYS A 643 51.88 -13.84 33.09
N VAL A 644 51.70 -12.87 33.99
CA VAL A 644 52.50 -12.73 35.23
C VAL A 644 52.43 -13.98 36.12
N ARG A 645 51.33 -14.75 36.04
CA ARG A 645 51.08 -15.96 36.85
C ARG A 645 51.70 -17.26 36.29
N GLY A 646 52.08 -17.30 35.01
CA GLY A 646 52.30 -18.57 34.30
C GLY A 646 53.67 -18.72 33.62
N TYR A 647 53.94 -17.86 32.63
CA TYR A 647 55.18 -17.90 31.84
C TYR A 647 55.56 -16.48 31.46
N GLY A 648 56.76 -16.04 31.85
CA GLY A 648 57.22 -14.64 31.84
C GLY A 648 57.48 -14.01 30.46
N LYS A 649 56.51 -14.06 29.53
CA LYS A 649 56.54 -13.34 28.26
C LYS A 649 55.30 -12.46 28.11
N LEU A 650 55.46 -11.17 28.37
CA LEU A 650 54.43 -10.14 28.17
C LEU A 650 53.98 -10.11 26.69
N PRO A 651 52.70 -9.83 26.38
CA PRO A 651 52.25 -9.66 24.99
C PRO A 651 53.08 -8.58 24.26
N THR A 652 53.72 -8.98 23.15
CA THR A 652 54.60 -8.08 22.38
C THR A 652 53.79 -7.05 21.60
N LEU A 653 54.32 -5.83 21.50
CA LEU A 653 53.66 -4.71 20.80
C LEU A 653 53.24 -5.07 19.36
N GLY A 654 54.03 -5.91 18.66
CA GLY A 654 53.69 -6.40 17.32
C GLY A 654 52.41 -7.23 17.26
N LYS A 655 52.15 -8.10 18.26
CA LYS A 655 50.90 -8.88 18.34
C LYS A 655 49.68 -8.00 18.59
N VAL A 656 49.84 -6.99 19.46
CA VAL A 656 48.77 -6.02 19.75
C VAL A 656 48.48 -5.12 18.55
N LYS A 657 49.50 -4.69 17.81
CA LYS A 657 49.34 -3.97 16.53
C LYS A 657 48.58 -4.81 15.50
N ALA A 658 48.91 -6.10 15.36
CA ALA A 658 48.20 -7.00 14.45
C ALA A 658 46.72 -7.21 14.86
N ALA A 659 46.44 -7.36 16.16
CA ALA A 659 45.08 -7.49 16.67
C ALA A 659 44.25 -6.20 16.45
N ALA A 660 44.82 -5.03 16.71
CA ALA A 660 44.17 -3.74 16.47
C ALA A 660 43.90 -3.50 14.97
N LEU A 661 44.84 -3.88 14.10
CA LEU A 661 44.62 -3.85 12.64
C LEU A 661 43.48 -4.77 12.22
N CYS A 662 43.37 -5.97 12.81
CA CYS A 662 42.24 -6.87 12.56
C CYS A 662 40.90 -6.24 12.99
N CYS A 663 40.85 -5.54 14.14
CA CYS A 663 39.65 -4.82 14.58
C CYS A 663 39.23 -3.72 13.58
N LEU A 664 40.20 -2.97 13.05
CA LEU A 664 39.96 -1.93 12.03
C LEU A 664 39.53 -2.50 10.67
N LEU A 665 40.05 -3.67 10.28
CA LEU A 665 39.60 -4.36 9.07
C LEU A 665 38.18 -4.92 9.21
N LEU A 666 37.82 -5.47 10.38
CA LEU A 666 36.47 -5.97 10.65
C LEU A 666 35.42 -4.84 10.69
N SER A 667 35.72 -3.72 11.35
CA SER A 667 34.84 -2.54 11.37
C SER A 667 34.71 -1.88 9.98
N SER A 668 35.80 -1.82 9.21
CA SER A 668 35.74 -1.36 7.82
C SER A 668 34.95 -2.30 6.89
N ALA A 669 34.97 -3.61 7.15
CA ALA A 669 34.15 -4.57 6.41
C ALA A 669 32.66 -4.41 6.76
N ALA A 670 32.33 -4.25 8.05
CA ALA A 670 30.96 -3.99 8.50
C ALA A 670 30.39 -2.69 7.92
N ALA A 671 31.18 -1.61 7.91
CA ALA A 671 30.80 -0.33 7.30
C ALA A 671 30.67 -0.39 5.77
N ALA A 672 31.34 -1.32 5.10
CA ALA A 672 31.26 -1.47 3.64
C ALA A 672 29.97 -2.18 3.17
N LEU A 673 29.32 -3.00 4.01
CA LEU A 673 28.17 -3.82 3.61
C LEU A 673 26.99 -3.01 3.02
N PRO A 674 26.55 -1.87 3.62
CA PRO A 674 25.47 -1.05 3.05
C PRO A 674 25.86 -0.27 1.78
N LEU A 675 27.12 -0.32 1.35
CA LEU A 675 27.56 0.21 0.04
C LEU A 675 27.41 -0.83 -1.09
N PHE A 676 27.26 -2.12 -0.74
CA PHE A 676 27.06 -3.23 -1.67
C PHE A 676 25.62 -3.79 -1.59
N SER A 677 24.64 -2.92 -1.34
CA SER A 677 23.20 -3.22 -1.24
C SER A 677 22.76 -4.10 -0.05
N VAL A 678 23.64 -4.36 0.93
CA VAL A 678 23.28 -5.06 2.18
C VAL A 678 22.87 -4.02 3.23
N GLY A 679 21.69 -3.44 3.02
CA GLY A 679 21.19 -2.27 3.77
C GLY A 679 21.46 -0.94 3.03
N GLU A 680 20.87 0.15 3.51
CA GLU A 680 20.93 1.47 2.84
C GLU A 680 21.19 2.61 3.82
N TYR A 681 22.28 3.36 3.64
CA TYR A 681 22.56 4.58 4.42
C TYR A 681 21.61 5.74 4.09
N GLY A 682 21.03 5.78 2.87
CA GLY A 682 20.14 6.85 2.41
C GLY A 682 18.70 6.78 2.92
N ALA A 683 18.36 5.83 3.82
CA ALA A 683 16.99 5.67 4.33
C ALA A 683 16.52 6.87 5.18
N SER A 684 17.45 7.59 5.79
CA SER A 684 17.24 8.74 6.69
C SER A 684 18.32 9.81 6.43
N PRO A 685 18.02 11.11 6.56
CA PRO A 685 18.99 12.19 6.38
C PRO A 685 20.03 12.25 7.50
N LEU A 686 19.85 11.50 8.59
CA LEU A 686 20.90 11.31 9.61
C LEU A 686 21.99 10.32 9.14
N CYS A 687 21.71 9.53 8.10
CA CYS A 687 22.62 8.57 7.47
C CYS A 687 23.10 7.42 8.38
N LEU A 688 22.56 7.31 9.59
CA LEU A 688 22.85 6.26 10.55
C LEU A 688 22.02 4.99 10.23
N PRO A 689 22.56 3.77 10.47
CA PRO A 689 21.85 2.52 10.24
C PRO A 689 20.80 2.25 11.32
N TYR A 690 19.69 3.00 11.28
CA TYR A 690 18.55 2.81 12.18
C TYR A 690 17.32 2.28 11.40
N PRO A 691 16.69 1.18 11.85
CA PRO A 691 15.50 0.61 11.21
C PRO A 691 14.29 1.53 11.34
N ILE A 692 13.79 2.00 10.20
CA ILE A 692 12.52 2.72 10.05
C ILE A 692 11.39 1.68 9.94
N PRO A 693 10.19 1.90 10.52
CA PRO A 693 9.09 0.92 10.47
C PRO A 693 8.76 0.38 9.08
N ASP A 694 8.76 1.24 8.07
CA ASP A 694 8.45 0.90 6.67
C ASP A 694 9.71 0.55 5.83
N GLY A 695 10.81 0.20 6.50
CA GLY A 695 12.12 -0.02 5.87
C GLY A 695 12.29 -1.40 5.21
N LYS A 696 13.17 -1.48 4.21
CA LYS A 696 13.53 -2.75 3.54
C LYS A 696 14.07 -3.78 4.55
N PRO A 697 13.67 -5.06 4.47
CA PRO A 697 14.05 -6.09 5.46
C PRO A 697 15.56 -6.36 5.54
N ALA A 698 16.32 -6.08 4.47
CA ALA A 698 17.78 -6.15 4.48
C ALA A 698 18.42 -5.12 5.44
N THR A 699 17.87 -3.91 5.53
CA THR A 699 18.35 -2.85 6.45
C THR A 699 18.05 -3.22 7.90
N LEU A 700 16.87 -3.78 8.17
CA LEU A 700 16.51 -4.33 9.48
C LEU A 700 17.50 -5.44 9.90
N GLY A 701 17.74 -6.41 9.01
CA GLY A 701 18.68 -7.51 9.26
C GLY A 701 20.11 -7.03 9.54
N PHE A 702 20.59 -6.01 8.80
CA PHE A 702 21.89 -5.39 9.03
C PHE A 702 22.00 -4.76 10.43
N THR A 703 21.03 -3.93 10.85
CA THR A 703 21.09 -3.30 12.18
C THR A 703 20.96 -4.33 13.30
N VAL A 704 20.13 -5.37 13.15
CA VAL A 704 20.04 -6.46 14.14
C VAL A 704 21.39 -7.20 14.27
N ALA A 705 22.06 -7.51 13.16
CA ALA A 705 23.40 -8.12 13.19
C ALA A 705 24.45 -7.21 13.87
N LEU A 706 24.39 -5.90 13.66
CA LEU A 706 25.25 -4.91 14.29
C LEU A 706 25.03 -4.86 15.82
N VAL A 707 23.77 -4.81 16.26
CA VAL A 707 23.40 -4.84 17.69
C VAL A 707 23.87 -6.14 18.34
N MET A 708 23.63 -7.30 17.73
CA MET A 708 24.04 -8.60 18.28
C MET A 708 25.57 -8.75 18.38
N THR A 709 26.31 -8.22 17.40
CA THR A 709 27.79 -8.18 17.42
C THR A 709 28.31 -7.33 18.57
N ASN A 710 27.72 -6.16 18.78
CA ASN A 710 28.08 -5.26 19.87
C ASN A 710 27.69 -5.83 21.25
N MET A 711 26.53 -6.46 21.40
CA MET A 711 26.14 -7.18 22.63
C MET A 711 27.17 -8.26 22.99
N LEU A 712 27.65 -9.05 22.02
CA LEU A 712 28.69 -10.05 22.25
C LEU A 712 30.02 -9.41 22.70
N CYS A 713 30.36 -8.24 22.14
CA CYS A 713 31.54 -7.49 22.59
C CYS A 713 31.39 -6.98 24.03
N PHE A 714 30.24 -6.43 24.43
CA PHE A 714 29.99 -6.03 25.82
C PHE A 714 29.96 -7.22 26.79
N LEU A 715 29.45 -8.38 26.38
CA LEU A 715 29.51 -9.61 27.19
C LEU A 715 30.95 -10.09 27.41
N THR A 716 31.82 -10.04 26.38
CA THR A 716 33.24 -10.41 26.54
C THR A 716 34.03 -9.41 27.36
N ILE A 717 33.77 -8.10 27.22
CA ILE A 717 34.31 -7.05 28.10
C ILE A 717 33.88 -7.30 29.56
N THR A 718 32.60 -7.54 29.79
CA THR A 718 32.04 -7.76 31.14
C THR A 718 32.60 -9.04 31.77
N GLY A 719 32.65 -10.15 31.02
CA GLY A 719 33.22 -11.42 31.49
C GLY A 719 34.73 -11.34 31.79
N THR A 720 35.50 -10.63 30.98
CA THR A 720 36.94 -10.41 31.25
C THR A 720 37.16 -9.46 32.44
N TYR A 721 36.30 -8.45 32.63
CA TYR A 721 36.35 -7.54 33.77
C TYR A 721 35.94 -8.23 35.10
N ILE A 722 34.87 -9.03 35.10
CA ILE A 722 34.49 -9.85 36.27
C ILE A 722 35.61 -10.83 36.62
N ARG A 723 36.20 -11.50 35.61
CA ARG A 723 37.36 -12.39 35.82
C ARG A 723 38.57 -11.65 36.40
N LEU A 724 38.80 -10.40 36.00
CA LEU A 724 39.85 -9.55 36.58
C LEU A 724 39.52 -9.25 38.04
N TYR A 725 38.34 -8.72 38.34
CA TYR A 725 37.91 -8.31 39.69
C TYR A 725 37.89 -9.48 40.69
N CYS A 726 37.37 -10.65 40.29
CA CYS A 726 37.36 -11.86 41.12
C CYS A 726 38.75 -12.43 41.42
N ASN A 727 39.82 -11.97 40.75
CA ASN A 727 41.20 -12.31 41.11
C ASN A 727 41.80 -11.33 42.14
N LEU A 728 41.29 -10.09 42.28
CA LEU A 728 41.69 -9.18 43.38
C LEU A 728 41.17 -9.66 44.72
N LEU A 729 39.90 -10.09 44.75
CA LEU A 729 39.22 -10.58 45.96
C LEU A 729 39.87 -11.83 46.56
N LYS A 730 40.84 -12.45 45.86
CA LYS A 730 41.68 -13.55 46.36
C LYS A 730 43.00 -13.07 47.01
N GLY A 731 43.22 -11.76 47.10
CA GLY A 731 44.28 -11.13 47.90
C GLY A 731 45.67 -11.03 47.26
N GLU A 732 45.89 -11.59 46.07
CA GLU A 732 47.24 -11.80 45.53
C GLU A 732 47.95 -10.54 44.97
N PHE A 733 47.25 -9.43 44.69
CA PHE A 733 47.81 -8.30 43.91
C PHE A 733 47.29 -6.90 44.28
N SER A 734 47.59 -6.39 45.48
CA SER A 734 47.36 -4.97 45.83
C SER A 734 48.19 -4.01 44.96
N ALA A 735 49.50 -4.22 44.89
CA ALA A 735 50.47 -3.34 44.21
C ALA A 735 50.27 -3.19 42.68
N VAL A 736 49.42 -4.01 42.05
CA VAL A 736 49.06 -3.86 40.63
C VAL A 736 47.95 -2.83 40.42
N TRP A 737 47.15 -2.53 41.45
CA TRP A 737 46.02 -1.60 41.38
C TRP A 737 46.36 -0.16 41.70
N ASP A 738 47.50 0.07 42.36
CA ASP A 738 48.14 1.38 42.44
C ASP A 738 48.70 1.85 41.08
N CYS A 739 48.80 0.94 40.09
CA CYS A 739 49.12 1.31 38.71
C CYS A 739 47.94 2.02 38.05
N ALA A 740 47.99 3.36 38.01
CA ALA A 740 46.92 4.24 37.53
C ALA A 740 46.33 3.87 36.15
N MET A 741 47.10 3.20 35.28
CA MET A 741 46.62 2.69 33.99
C MET A 741 45.51 1.65 34.12
N VAL A 742 45.57 0.75 35.10
CA VAL A 742 44.54 -0.28 35.32
C VAL A 742 43.25 0.37 35.81
N LYS A 743 43.36 1.29 36.76
CA LYS A 743 42.24 2.09 37.29
C LYS A 743 41.58 2.94 36.20
N HIS A 744 42.35 3.55 35.30
CA HIS A 744 41.82 4.29 34.16
C HIS A 744 41.06 3.39 33.17
N VAL A 745 41.62 2.23 32.78
CA VAL A 745 40.93 1.29 31.88
C VAL A 745 39.64 0.74 32.51
N ALA A 746 39.62 0.50 33.82
CA ALA A 746 38.40 0.12 34.55
C ALA A 746 37.30 1.19 34.47
N TRP A 747 37.64 2.48 34.72
CA TRP A 747 36.70 3.59 34.57
C TRP A 747 36.20 3.77 33.13
N LEU A 748 37.09 3.57 32.14
CA LEU A 748 36.73 3.65 30.73
C LEU A 748 35.73 2.53 30.37
N ILE A 749 36.00 1.27 30.75
CA ILE A 749 35.06 0.15 30.57
C ILE A 749 33.71 0.43 31.24
N PHE A 750 33.71 0.89 32.49
CA PHE A 750 32.48 1.20 33.24
C PHE A 750 31.65 2.29 32.58
N THR A 751 32.28 3.40 32.18
CA THR A 751 31.60 4.55 31.56
C THR A 751 31.02 4.21 30.19
N ASN A 752 31.72 3.42 29.38
CA ASN A 752 31.16 2.96 28.09
C ASN A 752 29.97 2.01 28.34
N CYS A 753 30.10 1.03 29.22
CA CYS A 753 29.02 0.10 29.54
C CYS A 753 27.75 0.83 30.01
N LEU A 754 27.88 1.79 30.94
CA LEU A 754 26.76 2.57 31.47
C LEU A 754 26.05 3.42 30.40
N LEU A 755 26.76 3.89 29.37
CA LEU A 755 26.21 4.69 28.28
C LEU A 755 25.63 3.85 27.13
N TYR A 756 26.21 2.68 26.85
CA TYR A 756 25.71 1.78 25.81
C TYR A 756 24.49 0.96 26.26
N CYS A 757 24.37 0.59 27.54
CA CYS A 757 23.22 -0.18 28.03
C CYS A 757 21.85 0.46 27.75
N PRO A 758 21.63 1.78 27.97
CA PRO A 758 20.38 2.45 27.58
C PRO A 758 20.12 2.43 26.07
N VAL A 759 21.14 2.68 25.24
CA VAL A 759 21.03 2.66 23.77
C VAL A 759 20.65 1.27 23.28
N ALA A 760 21.31 0.25 23.81
CA ALA A 760 21.09 -1.16 23.48
C ALA A 760 19.68 -1.63 23.89
N PHE A 761 19.23 -1.26 25.10
CA PHE A 761 17.88 -1.55 25.58
C PHE A 761 16.81 -0.88 24.71
N LEU A 762 16.91 0.43 24.47
CA LEU A 762 15.89 1.19 23.74
C LEU A 762 15.82 0.79 22.27
N THR A 763 16.95 0.43 21.65
CA THR A 763 16.97 -0.16 20.29
C THR A 763 16.25 -1.51 20.27
N PHE A 764 16.49 -2.39 21.24
CA PHE A 764 15.84 -3.70 21.31
C PHE A 764 14.34 -3.61 21.64
N SER A 765 13.95 -2.73 22.55
CA SER A 765 12.53 -2.44 22.86
C SER A 765 11.77 -1.86 21.66
N SER A 766 12.42 -1.02 20.86
CA SER A 766 11.89 -0.50 19.59
C SER A 766 11.71 -1.61 18.55
N MET A 767 12.62 -2.58 18.46
CA MET A 767 12.49 -3.72 17.53
C MET A 767 11.44 -4.76 17.91
N LEU A 768 11.01 -4.78 19.18
CA LEU A 768 9.94 -5.66 19.65
C LEU A 768 8.60 -4.92 19.87
N ASN A 769 8.50 -3.64 19.49
CA ASN A 769 7.34 -2.76 19.73
C ASN A 769 6.84 -2.76 21.20
N LEU A 770 7.74 -2.98 22.17
CA LEU A 770 7.38 -3.15 23.58
C LEU A 770 7.01 -1.85 24.30
N PHE A 771 7.44 -0.70 23.76
CA PHE A 771 7.17 0.63 24.32
C PHE A 771 7.02 1.66 23.20
N LEU A 772 6.03 2.56 23.34
CA LEU A 772 5.82 3.73 22.49
C LEU A 772 6.86 4.82 22.81
N ILE A 773 8.11 4.62 22.38
CA ILE A 773 9.17 5.63 22.47
C ILE A 773 8.92 6.68 21.39
N THR A 774 8.83 7.96 21.76
CA THR A 774 8.65 9.03 20.76
C THR A 774 9.88 9.15 19.85
N PRO A 775 9.73 9.39 18.53
CA PRO A 775 10.86 9.50 17.62
C PRO A 775 11.89 10.58 17.99
N GLU A 776 11.45 11.65 18.66
CA GLU A 776 12.30 12.74 19.19
C GLU A 776 13.32 12.24 20.22
N VAL A 777 12.92 11.29 21.08
CA VAL A 777 13.80 10.63 22.05
C VAL A 777 14.81 9.76 21.32
N ILE A 778 14.39 9.00 20.30
CA ILE A 778 15.27 8.15 19.48
C ILE A 778 16.30 9.01 18.73
N LYS A 779 15.86 10.12 18.13
CA LYS A 779 16.71 11.13 17.47
C LYS A 779 17.73 11.73 18.43
N SER A 780 17.31 12.04 19.66
CA SER A 780 18.19 12.53 20.73
C SER A 780 19.23 11.49 21.18
N ILE A 781 18.84 10.21 21.27
CA ILE A 781 19.74 9.10 21.63
C ILE A 781 20.81 8.91 20.56
N LEU A 782 20.41 8.87 19.28
CA LEU A 782 21.32 8.69 18.15
C LEU A 782 22.33 9.84 17.99
N LEU A 783 21.91 11.09 18.25
CA LEU A 783 22.73 12.28 18.03
C LEU A 783 23.52 12.76 19.26
N VAL A 784 23.07 12.44 20.48
CA VAL A 784 23.70 12.96 21.72
C VAL A 784 24.22 11.85 22.62
N VAL A 785 23.46 10.77 22.84
CA VAL A 785 23.87 9.69 23.78
C VAL A 785 24.91 8.76 23.15
N LEU A 786 24.67 8.29 21.92
CA LEU A 786 25.56 7.38 21.21
C LEU A 786 26.98 7.97 20.97
N PRO A 787 27.15 9.28 20.63
CA PRO A 787 28.48 9.88 20.51
C PRO A 787 29.16 10.26 21.84
N LEU A 788 28.42 10.32 22.96
CA LEU A 788 28.94 10.83 24.24
C LEU A 788 30.20 10.12 24.77
N PRO A 789 30.39 8.79 24.63
CA PRO A 789 31.63 8.12 25.03
C PRO A 789 32.87 8.68 24.33
N ALA A 790 32.76 9.15 23.08
CA ALA A 790 33.89 9.76 22.36
C ALA A 790 34.40 11.05 23.02
N CYS A 791 33.57 11.72 23.83
CA CYS A 791 33.94 12.89 24.61
C CYS A 791 34.48 12.51 26.00
N LEU A 792 33.84 11.55 26.68
CA LEU A 792 34.20 11.16 28.04
C LEU A 792 35.47 10.32 28.11
N ASN A 793 35.71 9.44 27.14
CA ASN A 793 36.90 8.58 27.06
C ASN A 793 38.23 9.35 27.16
N PRO A 794 38.49 10.41 26.34
CA PRO A 794 39.71 11.19 26.48
C PRO A 794 39.72 12.05 27.76
N LEU A 795 38.58 12.58 28.22
CA LEU A 795 38.52 13.36 29.47
C LEU A 795 38.91 12.52 30.69
N LEU A 796 38.45 11.26 30.76
CA LEU A 796 38.87 10.30 31.81
C LEU A 796 40.37 10.00 31.76
N TYR A 797 41.00 10.05 30.58
CA TYR A 797 42.46 9.89 30.44
C TYR A 797 43.20 11.15 30.92
N LEU A 798 42.74 12.33 30.49
CA LEU A 798 43.34 13.63 30.86
C LEU A 798 43.24 13.94 32.36
N LEU A 799 42.19 13.46 33.03
CA LEU A 799 41.95 13.69 34.46
C LEU A 799 42.63 12.65 35.37
N PHE A 800 42.59 11.35 35.01
CA PHE A 800 43.03 10.27 35.91
C PHE A 800 44.40 9.65 35.58
N ASN A 801 45.06 10.05 34.48
CA ASN A 801 46.44 9.63 34.19
C ASN A 801 47.46 10.66 34.74
N PRO A 802 48.22 10.36 35.82
CA PRO A 802 49.24 11.28 36.32
C PRO A 802 50.35 11.53 35.29
N HIS A 803 50.77 10.49 34.55
CA HIS A 803 51.87 10.57 33.58
C HIS A 803 51.53 11.37 32.32
N PHE A 804 50.25 11.65 32.03
CA PHE A 804 49.88 12.50 30.90
C PHE A 804 50.47 13.91 31.04
N ARG A 805 50.50 14.45 32.26
CA ARG A 805 51.10 15.76 32.55
C ARG A 805 52.60 15.77 32.26
N ASP A 806 53.28 14.64 32.45
CA ASP A 806 54.73 14.51 32.25
C ASP A 806 55.08 14.24 30.78
N ASP A 807 54.32 13.40 30.07
CA ASP A 807 54.42 13.27 28.60
C ASP A 807 54.24 14.62 27.90
N LEU A 808 53.29 15.45 28.38
CA LEU A 808 53.04 16.80 27.86
C LEU A 808 54.14 17.81 28.25
N ARG A 809 54.72 17.71 29.45
CA ARG A 809 55.90 18.49 29.86
C ARG A 809 57.12 18.17 28.99
N LEU A 810 57.36 16.89 28.70
CA LEU A 810 58.44 16.43 27.81
C LEU A 810 58.28 16.98 26.38
N LEU A 811 57.06 16.98 25.85
CA LEU A 811 56.73 17.62 24.57
C LEU A 811 57.01 19.13 24.59
N ARG A 812 56.68 19.84 25.68
CA ARG A 812 56.95 21.28 25.85
C ARG A 812 58.45 21.59 25.93
N HIS A 813 59.23 20.82 26.68
CA HIS A 813 60.70 20.97 26.74
C HIS A 813 61.36 20.76 25.38
N LYS A 814 60.92 19.76 24.61
CA LYS A 814 61.38 19.53 23.23
C LYS A 814 61.07 20.68 22.26
N GLY A 815 60.18 21.61 22.65
CA GLY A 815 59.92 22.87 21.95
C GLY A 815 60.76 24.07 22.42
N GLN A 816 61.43 23.99 23.58
CA GLN A 816 62.28 25.06 24.12
C GLN A 816 63.79 24.75 23.97
N ASP A 817 64.20 23.48 24.09
CA ASP A 817 65.61 23.07 24.00
C ASP A 817 66.10 22.81 22.56
N LYS A 818 66.29 23.90 21.81
CA LYS A 818 67.23 23.95 20.66
C LYS A 818 68.51 24.69 21.08
N GLY A 819 69.19 24.16 22.10
CA GLY A 819 70.12 24.93 22.95
C GLY A 819 71.47 24.27 23.29
N SER A 820 72.14 23.62 22.33
CA SER A 820 73.56 23.20 22.36
C SER A 820 73.99 22.00 23.23
N TYR A 821 75.22 21.54 22.96
CA TYR A 821 76.03 20.49 23.61
C TYR A 821 75.62 19.01 23.48
N THR A 822 76.58 18.14 23.82
CA THR A 822 76.85 16.88 23.12
C THR A 822 77.41 15.79 24.03
N GLN A 823 77.11 14.53 23.67
CA GLN A 823 77.98 13.35 23.85
C GLN A 823 78.31 12.87 25.29
N SER A 824 77.79 11.70 25.66
CA SER A 824 78.59 10.57 26.19
C SER A 824 77.79 9.27 26.21
N CYS A 825 78.47 8.12 26.26
CA CYS A 825 77.88 6.77 26.32
C CYS A 825 78.16 6.10 27.66
N ARG A 826 77.27 5.21 28.14
CA ARG A 826 77.60 3.79 28.36
C ARG A 826 76.39 2.90 28.67
N VAL A 827 76.64 1.59 28.60
CA VAL A 827 75.76 0.48 28.98
C VAL A 827 76.59 -0.44 29.89
N GLU A 828 76.04 -0.84 31.04
CA GLU A 828 76.47 -1.89 31.99
C GLU A 828 75.52 -1.77 33.21
N ASP A 829 75.04 -2.82 33.89
CA ASP A 829 74.80 -4.22 33.46
C ASP A 829 73.72 -4.87 34.38
N MET A 830 73.42 -6.15 34.22
CA MET A 830 72.46 -6.91 35.04
C MET A 830 73.01 -7.27 36.44
N GLU A 831 72.12 -7.53 37.43
CA GLU A 831 71.92 -8.87 38.05
C GLU A 831 71.05 -8.87 39.34
N LYS A 832 70.46 -10.04 39.65
CA LYS A 832 70.13 -10.63 41.00
C LYS A 832 69.22 -9.84 41.96
N SER A 833 68.00 -10.31 42.30
CA SER A 833 67.64 -11.41 43.24
C SER A 833 68.04 -11.10 44.70
N SER A 834 67.34 -11.39 45.79
CA SER A 834 66.09 -12.10 46.17
C SER A 834 66.18 -12.20 47.71
N TYR A 835 65.09 -12.50 48.44
CA TYR A 835 65.02 -12.58 49.92
C TYR A 835 65.16 -11.22 50.66
N ASP A 836 64.68 -11.02 51.89
CA ASP A 836 63.99 -11.96 52.81
C ASP A 836 62.84 -11.33 53.63
N SER A 837 62.34 -12.11 54.60
CA SER A 837 61.02 -12.13 55.20
C SER A 837 60.81 -11.25 56.46
N THR A 838 59.54 -10.89 56.69
CA THR A 838 58.80 -10.79 57.99
C THR A 838 59.43 -10.14 59.24
N GLN A 839 58.72 -9.14 59.78
CA GLN A 839 58.28 -8.92 61.19
C GLN A 839 57.73 -7.47 61.31
N ALA A 840 56.92 -7.03 62.28
CA ALA A 840 55.92 -7.61 63.19
C ALA A 840 55.10 -6.42 63.80
N LEU A 841 54.05 -6.68 64.61
CA LEU A 841 53.24 -5.63 65.26
C LEU A 841 54.00 -4.84 66.35
N MET A 842 53.53 -3.60 66.62
CA MET A 842 53.38 -2.88 67.92
C MET A 842 53.37 -1.33 67.67
N SER A 843 52.70 -0.44 68.41
CA SER A 843 51.58 -0.56 69.37
C SER A 843 50.98 0.85 69.70
N PHE A 844 49.89 0.86 70.48
CA PHE A 844 49.01 1.97 70.88
C PHE A 844 49.62 3.25 71.49
N SER A 845 48.92 4.37 71.28
CA SER A 845 48.46 5.37 72.29
C SER A 845 47.83 6.57 71.57
N ASP A 846 47.06 7.48 72.16
CA ASP A 846 45.95 7.53 73.14
C ASP A 846 45.63 9.04 73.33
N ILE A 847 44.65 9.43 74.16
CA ILE A 847 43.96 10.74 74.13
C ILE A 847 44.25 11.61 75.39
N ASP A 848 44.39 12.95 75.28
CA ASP A 848 43.64 13.96 76.09
C ASP A 848 44.04 15.46 75.98
N HIS A 849 43.00 16.34 76.03
CA HIS A 849 42.84 17.72 76.57
C HIS A 849 43.93 18.84 76.34
N ILE A 850 43.81 20.15 76.72
CA ILE A 850 42.93 20.97 77.60
C ILE A 850 42.63 22.37 76.95
N PHE A 851 41.76 23.21 77.55
CA PHE A 851 41.37 24.60 77.17
C PHE A 851 42.27 25.69 77.89
N GLU A 852 41.97 26.97 78.20
CA GLU A 852 40.70 27.76 78.31
C GLU A 852 40.88 29.33 78.48
N THR A 853 40.24 30.17 77.62
CA THR A 853 39.69 31.54 77.92
C THR A 853 40.62 32.74 78.31
N PRO A 854 40.14 33.97 78.71
CA PRO A 854 39.39 34.99 77.91
C PRO A 854 39.79 36.51 78.10
N ASP A 855 39.10 37.44 77.40
CA ASP A 855 38.73 38.87 77.71
C ASP A 855 39.80 39.95 78.09
N SER A 856 39.65 41.30 77.93
CA SER A 856 38.75 42.28 77.23
C SER A 856 39.47 43.69 77.20
N LEU A 857 38.99 44.97 77.10
CA LEU A 857 37.72 45.75 77.08
C LEU A 857 38.01 47.27 76.70
N VAL A 858 36.99 48.16 76.55
CA VAL A 858 36.99 49.68 76.60
C VAL A 858 37.68 50.50 75.44
N VAL A 859 37.30 51.74 75.03
CA VAL A 859 36.00 52.38 74.55
C VAL A 859 36.15 53.87 74.07
N HIS A 860 35.73 54.21 72.82
CA HIS A 860 35.12 55.48 72.25
C HIS A 860 35.74 56.92 72.41
N PRO A 861 35.17 58.05 71.84
CA PRO A 861 34.20 58.31 70.71
C PRO A 861 34.56 59.51 69.74
N ILE A 862 33.57 59.97 68.91
CA ILE A 862 33.37 61.28 68.19
C ILE A 862 33.79 61.31 66.68
N LEU A 863 33.02 61.64 65.61
CA LEU A 863 31.64 62.18 65.30
C LEU A 863 31.56 63.73 65.05
N ASP A 864 30.95 64.37 64.02
CA ASP A 864 30.10 64.04 62.82
C ASP A 864 30.23 65.14 61.70
N SER A 865 29.59 64.98 60.51
CA SER A 865 28.71 65.97 59.78
C SER A 865 28.70 66.02 58.22
N TYR A 866 27.52 65.68 57.67
CA TYR A 866 26.81 65.89 56.37
C TYR A 866 27.31 66.97 55.35
N SER A 867 27.00 66.92 54.03
CA SER A 867 25.72 66.57 53.34
C SER A 867 25.83 66.17 51.83
N PHE A 868 24.68 65.83 51.20
CA PHE A 868 24.46 65.13 49.90
C PHE A 868 23.70 66.04 48.86
N PRO A 869 23.20 65.60 47.65
CA PRO A 869 23.06 64.27 47.00
C PRO A 869 23.92 64.13 45.70
N SER A 870 23.72 63.28 44.67
CA SER A 870 22.70 62.29 44.20
C SER A 870 23.39 61.23 43.27
N MET A 871 22.81 60.21 42.62
CA MET A 871 21.41 59.78 42.35
C MET A 871 21.31 58.23 42.19
N THR A 872 20.40 57.70 41.35
CA THR A 872 19.84 56.31 41.35
C THR A 872 19.24 55.93 39.96
N LEU A 873 18.89 54.69 39.54
CA LEU A 873 19.16 53.27 39.91
C LEU A 873 18.54 52.32 38.82
N VAL A 874 18.79 50.98 38.90
CA VAL A 874 17.86 49.86 38.49
C VAL A 874 17.66 49.61 36.96
N PRO A 875 17.15 48.44 36.47
CA PRO A 875 16.66 47.17 37.09
C PRO A 875 17.50 45.91 36.72
N CYS A 876 17.17 44.66 37.06
CA CYS A 876 16.56 43.99 38.24
C CYS A 876 16.71 42.45 38.08
N GLN A 877 16.42 41.66 39.12
CA GLN A 877 16.48 40.19 39.12
C GLN A 877 15.36 39.60 40.00
N GLN A 878 14.69 38.55 39.51
CA GLN A 878 14.19 37.41 40.28
C GLN A 878 13.99 36.22 39.35
#